data_AF-A0A5Q4FT93-F1
#
_entry.id   AF-A0A5Q4FT93-F1
#
_cell.length_a   1.000
_cell.length_b   1.000
_cell.length_c   1.000
_cell.angle_alpha   90.00
_cell.angle_beta   90.00
_cell.angle_gamma   90.00
#
_symmetry.space_group_name_H-M   'P 1'
#
loop_
_entity.id
_entity.type
_entity.pdbx_description
1 polymer ?
#
loop_
_entity_poly.entity_id
_entity_poly.type
_entity_poly.pdbx_seq_one_letter_code
_entity_poly.pdbx_strand_id
1 'polypeptide(L)'
;LTEQRAINRSLSRHNDHTAIADPGPLDAALRRRTLTGEQTAMVRQLTTSGTGVEVVIGRAGTGKTYALDTAREAWQYSGIKVTGVALAARAALELEASAGIRSTTLARLLGQVDDHHEGSPLQPGSVLVVDEAGMVGTRQLARLLDHAEEQSVKVVLVGDPKQLPEIDAGGLFRALATRLPAIALTDNRRQQLHWEQAALDELGHGNPDTALAAYTQHGRIRTADTPEQLRARLVDDWWTTAKDDLPGSIMIALRRDDVADLNHHARIKMAATGRLTGPTIITAGGIELQTGDRIVCLRNDRRLGVVNGTRATITAAWPGVRALKVTDDQGRSVTLPPDYLDAGHVTHGYAITGHKAQGLTCDHTYTLGTETLYREWGYVAMSRGRLSNQLYHGSAVDHDDGLHHHVHIDTDQTVSLTSRLGRSRAETPLADQTDTLGADIRRLEAFLTRADVQRQRDLAELRDELTVRHTRDRAGLQALDAQIAGLPRGLRGLTHRQQRDDLLSQRRWHQHTLDQTAARLADVDRKLADLPNPRQIETADNQLRRLRAELYARAETTVTRHETAPPRWLVAELGPPPPDPAARTAWRATARALERHRLRWNITDPDQPFSTEIASPTQSDEQRRLRQSLDEIRQQLYPQLHRSRQRGRAR
;
A
#
# COMPACT_ATOMS: atom_id res chain seq x y z
N LEU A 1 -20.90 5.28 -9.02
CA LEU A 1 -21.53 6.38 -9.81
C LEU A 1 -20.88 7.72 -9.49
N THR A 2 -20.82 8.15 -8.22
CA THR A 2 -20.17 9.42 -7.81
C THR A 2 -18.70 9.50 -8.23
N GLU A 3 -17.93 8.45 -8.00
CA GLU A 3 -16.51 8.37 -8.36
C GLU A 3 -16.27 8.54 -9.87
N GLN A 4 -16.95 7.74 -10.71
CA GLN A 4 -16.83 7.83 -12.17
C GLN A 4 -17.22 9.22 -12.71
N ARG A 5 -18.24 9.85 -12.12
CA ARG A 5 -18.66 11.21 -12.49
C ARG A 5 -17.54 12.21 -12.18
N ALA A 6 -16.97 12.15 -10.97
CA ALA A 6 -15.89 13.04 -10.56
C ALA A 6 -14.64 12.87 -11.44
N ILE A 7 -14.30 11.63 -11.81
CA ILE A 7 -13.20 11.32 -12.75
C ILE A 7 -13.47 11.96 -14.11
N ASN A 8 -14.63 11.68 -14.72
CA ASN A 8 -14.96 12.18 -16.06
C ASN A 8 -14.98 13.72 -16.11
N ARG A 9 -15.53 14.36 -15.07
CA ARG A 9 -15.53 15.82 -14.95
C ARG A 9 -14.11 16.37 -14.85
N SER A 10 -13.28 15.79 -13.97
CA SER A 10 -11.88 16.22 -13.82
C SER A 10 -11.09 16.09 -15.13
N LEU A 11 -11.32 15.02 -15.90
CA LEU A 11 -10.70 14.82 -17.22
C LEU A 11 -11.17 15.85 -18.27
N SER A 12 -12.42 16.29 -18.22
CA SER A 12 -12.93 17.33 -19.13
C SER A 12 -12.36 18.72 -18.86
N ARG A 13 -11.82 18.96 -17.65
CA ARG A 13 -11.29 20.27 -17.21
C ARG A 13 -9.85 20.55 -17.63
N HIS A 14 -9.33 19.90 -18.68
CA HIS A 14 -7.96 20.11 -19.13
C HIS A 14 -7.75 21.42 -19.90
N ASN A 15 -8.82 22.00 -20.46
CA ASN A 15 -8.78 23.26 -21.24
C ASN A 15 -9.57 24.41 -20.56
N ASP A 16 -9.64 24.42 -19.23
CA ASP A 16 -10.36 25.47 -18.49
C ASP A 16 -9.71 26.87 -18.63
N HIS A 17 -8.43 26.93 -18.99
CA HIS A 17 -7.62 28.15 -19.07
C HIS A 17 -7.70 29.01 -17.78
N THR A 18 -7.76 28.37 -16.62
CA THR A 18 -7.92 29.04 -15.31
C THR A 18 -6.60 29.14 -14.55
N ALA A 19 -6.47 30.21 -13.76
CA ALA A 19 -5.35 30.48 -12.85
C ALA A 19 -3.93 30.36 -13.50
N ILE A 20 -3.78 30.95 -14.68
CA ILE A 20 -2.48 31.10 -15.37
C ILE A 20 -1.74 32.30 -14.76
N ALA A 21 -0.55 32.08 -14.23
CA ALA A 21 0.30 33.15 -13.70
C ALA A 21 0.98 33.95 -14.81
N ASP A 22 1.22 35.22 -14.55
CA ASP A 22 1.96 36.09 -15.47
C ASP A 22 3.44 35.65 -15.55
N PRO A 23 4.06 35.69 -16.76
CA PRO A 23 5.44 35.24 -16.93
C PRO A 23 6.46 35.97 -16.03
N GLY A 24 6.28 37.28 -15.82
CA GLY A 24 7.17 38.10 -14.99
C GLY A 24 7.20 37.66 -13.52
N PRO A 25 6.04 37.64 -12.83
CA PRO A 25 5.89 37.05 -11.50
C PRO A 25 6.41 35.62 -11.36
N LEU A 26 6.14 34.75 -12.33
CA LEU A 26 6.62 33.37 -12.33
C LEU A 26 8.16 33.32 -12.35
N ASP A 27 8.78 34.02 -13.29
CA ASP A 27 10.23 34.04 -13.42
C ASP A 27 10.91 34.67 -12.19
N ALA A 28 10.28 35.69 -11.58
CA ALA A 28 10.76 36.27 -10.33
C ALA A 28 10.67 35.27 -9.17
N ALA A 29 9.56 34.53 -9.02
CA ALA A 29 9.39 33.52 -7.99
C ALA A 29 10.42 32.38 -8.12
N LEU A 30 10.63 31.88 -9.35
CA LEU A 30 11.62 30.83 -9.64
C LEU A 30 13.07 31.25 -9.33
N ARG A 31 13.41 32.54 -9.49
CA ARG A 31 14.76 33.05 -9.16
C ARG A 31 15.00 33.27 -7.67
N ARG A 32 13.95 33.40 -6.86
CA ARG A 32 14.07 33.68 -5.41
C ARG A 32 14.50 32.46 -4.60
N ARG A 33 14.36 31.25 -5.15
CA ARG A 33 14.54 29.99 -4.42
C ARG A 33 15.38 29.03 -5.22
N THR A 34 16.21 28.26 -4.53
CA THR A 34 16.92 27.13 -5.14
C THR A 34 15.99 25.92 -5.19
N LEU A 35 15.43 25.63 -6.36
CA LEU A 35 14.56 24.49 -6.62
C LEU A 35 15.31 23.39 -7.38
N THR A 36 14.90 22.14 -7.20
CA THR A 36 15.36 21.05 -8.07
C THR A 36 14.73 21.15 -9.46
N GLY A 37 15.23 20.35 -10.43
CA GLY A 37 14.62 20.27 -11.75
C GLY A 37 13.15 19.84 -11.69
N GLU A 38 12.83 18.81 -10.90
CA GLU A 38 11.45 18.33 -10.71
C GLU A 38 10.54 19.39 -10.06
N GLN A 39 11.04 20.10 -9.04
CA GLN A 39 10.28 21.18 -8.37
C GLN A 39 10.06 22.38 -9.30
N THR A 40 11.05 22.73 -10.12
CA THR A 40 10.92 23.80 -11.12
C THR A 40 9.89 23.42 -12.18
N ALA A 41 9.92 22.18 -12.66
CA ALA A 41 8.95 21.66 -13.61
C ALA A 41 7.53 21.67 -13.02
N MET A 42 7.38 21.25 -11.75
CA MET A 42 6.11 21.33 -11.02
C MET A 42 5.57 22.76 -10.98
N VAL A 43 6.39 23.74 -10.55
CA VAL A 43 5.96 25.13 -10.44
C VAL A 43 5.52 25.68 -11.80
N ARG A 44 6.32 25.44 -12.86
CA ARG A 44 5.96 25.88 -14.21
C ARG A 44 4.65 25.25 -14.67
N GLN A 45 4.51 23.93 -14.57
CA GLN A 45 3.31 23.24 -15.02
C GLN A 45 2.06 23.74 -14.28
N LEU A 46 2.10 23.81 -12.94
CA LEU A 46 0.96 24.27 -12.15
C LEU A 46 0.52 25.70 -12.53
N THR A 47 1.49 26.58 -12.77
CA THR A 47 1.24 28.00 -12.96
C THR A 47 0.94 28.38 -14.40
N THR A 48 1.28 27.55 -15.40
CA THR A 48 1.10 27.89 -16.82
C THR A 48 0.15 26.98 -17.58
N SER A 49 -0.24 25.82 -17.06
CA SER A 49 -1.05 24.84 -17.82
C SER A 49 -2.46 25.32 -18.14
N GLY A 50 -3.07 26.11 -17.26
CA GLY A 50 -4.48 26.49 -17.37
C GLY A 50 -5.48 25.36 -17.06
N THR A 51 -5.00 24.15 -16.76
CA THR A 51 -5.82 22.98 -16.41
C THR A 51 -6.59 23.25 -15.11
N GLY A 52 -7.88 22.91 -15.08
CA GLY A 52 -8.76 23.11 -13.92
C GLY A 52 -8.52 22.12 -12.77
N VAL A 53 -8.02 20.91 -13.04
CA VAL A 53 -7.66 19.93 -12.01
C VAL A 53 -6.29 19.33 -12.31
N GLU A 54 -5.35 19.48 -11.38
CA GLU A 54 -4.00 18.91 -11.49
C GLU A 54 -3.65 18.08 -10.27
N VAL A 55 -2.83 17.05 -10.47
CA VAL A 55 -2.40 16.13 -9.42
C VAL A 55 -0.90 16.24 -9.24
N VAL A 56 -0.46 16.46 -8.01
CA VAL A 56 0.93 16.44 -7.60
C VAL A 56 1.13 15.24 -6.69
N ILE A 57 1.91 14.28 -7.17
CA ILE A 57 2.34 13.13 -6.40
C ILE A 57 3.75 13.43 -5.90
N GLY A 58 3.95 13.38 -4.59
CA GLY A 58 5.31 13.46 -4.07
C GLY A 58 5.47 12.63 -2.82
N ARG A 59 6.58 11.93 -2.74
CA ARG A 59 6.96 11.19 -1.53
C ARG A 59 7.06 12.13 -0.34
N ALA A 60 7.04 11.56 0.85
CA ALA A 60 7.31 12.34 2.04
C ALA A 60 8.78 12.82 1.99
N GLY A 61 9.02 14.13 2.13
CA GLY A 61 10.36 14.69 2.06
C GLY A 61 10.84 15.22 0.70
N THR A 62 10.01 15.23 -0.35
CA THR A 62 10.40 15.73 -1.68
C THR A 62 10.33 17.26 -1.84
N GLY A 63 9.98 17.98 -0.77
CA GLY A 63 9.85 19.44 -0.79
C GLY A 63 8.60 19.95 -1.50
N LYS A 64 7.50 19.19 -1.50
CA LYS A 64 6.19 19.59 -2.07
C LYS A 64 5.76 20.99 -1.63
N THR A 65 5.78 21.25 -0.31
CA THR A 65 5.39 22.54 0.28
C THR A 65 6.31 23.68 -0.15
N TYR A 66 7.61 23.42 -0.29
CA TYR A 66 8.58 24.40 -0.77
C TYR A 66 8.35 24.79 -2.24
N ALA A 67 7.99 23.83 -3.09
CA ALA A 67 7.58 24.11 -4.47
C ALA A 67 6.23 24.82 -4.54
N LEU A 68 5.23 24.39 -3.75
CA LEU A 68 3.92 25.04 -3.65
C LEU A 68 4.02 26.49 -3.20
N ASP A 69 4.95 26.81 -2.31
CA ASP A 69 5.21 28.19 -1.88
C ASP A 69 5.67 29.07 -3.05
N THR A 70 6.53 28.52 -3.92
CA THR A 70 6.97 29.23 -5.13
C THR A 70 5.82 29.43 -6.11
N ALA A 71 4.98 28.40 -6.31
CA ALA A 71 3.77 28.50 -7.13
C ALA A 71 2.77 29.52 -6.56
N ARG A 72 2.58 29.53 -5.23
CA ARG A 72 1.78 30.52 -4.50
C ARG A 72 2.28 31.93 -4.79
N GLU A 73 3.59 32.19 -4.67
CA GLU A 73 4.14 33.50 -5.00
C GLU A 73 3.82 33.90 -6.44
N ALA A 74 4.08 33.02 -7.41
CA ALA A 74 3.79 33.28 -8.82
C ALA A 74 2.30 33.66 -9.04
N TRP A 75 1.37 32.89 -8.48
CA TRP A 75 -0.06 33.19 -8.56
C TRP A 75 -0.43 34.50 -7.86
N GLN A 76 0.00 34.71 -6.61
CA GLN A 76 -0.40 35.88 -5.83
C GLN A 76 0.14 37.19 -6.41
N TYR A 77 1.38 37.20 -6.93
CA TYR A 77 1.93 38.36 -7.63
C TYR A 77 1.28 38.59 -9.00
N SER A 78 0.58 37.59 -9.55
CA SER A 78 -0.29 37.72 -10.73
C SER A 78 -1.74 38.08 -10.37
N GLY A 79 -2.02 38.44 -9.11
CA GLY A 79 -3.36 38.79 -8.63
C GLY A 79 -4.29 37.60 -8.36
N ILE A 80 -3.78 36.36 -8.44
CA ILE A 80 -4.58 35.14 -8.24
C ILE A 80 -4.58 34.73 -6.77
N LYS A 81 -5.77 34.58 -6.20
CA LYS A 81 -5.94 34.11 -4.81
C LYS A 81 -5.64 32.62 -4.71
N VAL A 82 -4.89 32.22 -3.69
CA VAL A 82 -4.56 30.81 -3.40
C VAL A 82 -5.05 30.47 -2.00
N THR A 83 -5.83 29.39 -1.89
CA THR A 83 -6.37 28.87 -0.63
C THR A 83 -5.95 27.41 -0.45
N GLY A 84 -5.52 27.05 0.76
CA GLY A 84 -5.12 25.70 1.11
C GLY A 84 -6.19 24.97 1.91
N VAL A 85 -6.27 23.66 1.73
CA VAL A 85 -7.21 22.80 2.41
C VAL A 85 -6.52 21.50 2.81
N ALA A 86 -6.78 21.03 4.02
CA ALA A 86 -6.37 19.70 4.43
C ALA A 86 -7.47 19.02 5.25
N LEU A 87 -7.40 17.70 5.39
CA LEU A 87 -8.35 16.94 6.20
C LEU A 87 -8.24 17.30 7.69
N ALA A 88 -7.01 17.41 8.20
CA ALA A 88 -6.71 17.73 9.59
C ALA A 88 -6.32 19.19 9.77
N ALA A 89 -6.76 19.80 10.88
CA ALA A 89 -6.40 21.18 11.22
C ALA A 89 -4.88 21.39 11.35
N ARG A 90 -4.17 20.38 11.87
CA ARG A 90 -2.72 20.39 11.94
C ARG A 90 -2.06 20.42 10.56
N ALA A 91 -2.52 19.60 9.62
CA ALA A 91 -2.00 19.60 8.25
C ALA A 91 -2.26 20.94 7.55
N ALA A 92 -3.41 21.58 7.78
CA ALA A 92 -3.69 22.92 7.29
C ALA A 92 -2.70 23.96 7.86
N LEU A 93 -2.41 23.91 9.17
CA LEU A 93 -1.40 24.79 9.77
C LEU A 93 0.01 24.51 9.26
N GLU A 94 0.37 23.25 9.03
CA GLU A 94 1.67 22.86 8.48
C GLU A 94 1.82 23.34 7.02
N LEU A 95 0.75 23.27 6.21
CA LEU A 95 0.71 23.82 4.85
C LEU A 95 0.87 25.35 4.87
N GLU A 96 0.20 26.04 5.79
CA GLU A 96 0.33 27.50 5.93
C GLU A 96 1.73 27.91 6.40
N ALA A 97 2.27 27.23 7.42
CA ALA A 97 3.61 27.50 7.93
C ALA A 97 4.72 27.21 6.90
N SER A 98 4.57 26.15 6.11
CA SER A 98 5.62 25.67 5.19
C SER A 98 5.53 26.26 3.79
N ALA A 99 4.31 26.59 3.33
CA ALA A 99 4.07 27.08 1.97
C ALA A 99 3.50 28.50 1.91
N GLY A 100 3.24 29.15 3.05
CA GLY A 100 2.62 30.48 3.11
C GLY A 100 1.19 30.52 2.57
N ILE A 101 0.56 29.37 2.31
CA ILE A 101 -0.79 29.27 1.76
C ILE A 101 -1.76 29.32 2.94
N ARG A 102 -2.60 30.36 3.01
CA ARG A 102 -3.65 30.42 4.03
C ARG A 102 -4.56 29.21 3.92
N SER A 103 -4.70 28.46 5.01
CA SER A 103 -5.27 27.12 4.96
C SER A 103 -6.40 26.89 5.95
N THR A 104 -7.35 26.04 5.59
CA THR A 104 -8.48 25.64 6.45
C THR A 104 -8.71 24.13 6.40
N THR A 105 -9.55 23.61 7.29
CA THR A 105 -9.98 22.21 7.19
C THR A 105 -11.01 22.04 6.06
N LEU A 106 -10.98 20.87 5.42
CA LEU A 106 -11.94 20.51 4.37
C LEU A 106 -13.39 20.60 4.86
N ALA A 107 -13.66 20.10 6.08
CA ALA A 107 -14.99 20.17 6.68
C ALA A 107 -15.49 21.62 6.84
N ARG A 108 -14.61 22.56 7.22
CA ARG A 108 -14.97 23.97 7.35
C ARG A 108 -15.21 24.60 5.98
N LEU A 109 -14.39 24.29 4.99
CA LEU A 109 -14.57 24.80 3.63
C LEU A 109 -15.91 24.31 3.06
N LEU A 110 -16.17 23.00 3.12
CA LEU A 110 -17.41 22.40 2.62
C LEU A 110 -18.64 23.02 3.28
N GLY A 111 -18.66 23.18 4.62
CA GLY A 111 -19.76 23.87 5.30
C GLY A 111 -19.99 25.30 4.79
N GLN A 112 -18.93 26.06 4.51
CA GLN A 112 -19.06 27.42 3.98
C GLN A 112 -19.63 27.48 2.56
N VAL A 113 -19.25 26.55 1.68
CA VAL A 113 -19.74 26.52 0.30
C VAL A 113 -21.14 25.92 0.20
N ASP A 114 -21.49 25.00 1.09
CA ASP A 114 -22.82 24.38 1.15
C ASP A 114 -23.89 25.35 1.64
N ASP A 115 -23.58 26.19 2.62
CA ASP A 115 -24.52 27.12 3.23
C ASP A 115 -24.73 28.40 2.38
N HIS A 116 -24.19 28.46 1.15
CA HIS A 116 -24.24 29.60 0.21
C HIS A 116 -24.05 30.98 0.88
N HIS A 117 -23.19 31.07 1.89
CA HIS A 117 -22.96 32.34 2.59
C HIS A 117 -22.33 33.38 1.66
N GLU A 118 -22.72 34.65 1.82
CA GLU A 118 -22.01 35.77 1.19
C GLU A 118 -20.51 35.71 1.50
N GLY A 119 -19.68 35.76 0.46
CA GLY A 119 -18.23 35.64 0.59
C GLY A 119 -17.69 34.21 0.50
N SER A 120 -18.24 33.39 -0.42
CA SER A 120 -17.72 32.04 -0.73
C SER A 120 -16.18 32.00 -0.74
N PRO A 121 -15.55 31.06 -0.03
CA PRO A 121 -14.09 30.94 -0.02
C PRO A 121 -13.53 30.58 -1.41
N LEU A 122 -14.35 29.96 -2.27
CA LEU A 122 -14.06 29.63 -3.65
C LEU A 122 -14.50 30.80 -4.55
N GLN A 123 -13.52 31.51 -5.11
CA GLN A 123 -13.73 32.67 -5.98
C GLN A 123 -13.34 32.33 -7.42
N PRO A 124 -14.06 32.83 -8.44
CA PRO A 124 -13.70 32.59 -9.83
C PRO A 124 -12.25 32.94 -10.16
N GLY A 125 -11.56 32.04 -10.88
CA GLY A 125 -10.16 32.20 -11.26
C GLY A 125 -9.14 32.00 -10.13
N SER A 126 -9.58 31.63 -8.92
CA SER A 126 -8.68 31.31 -7.80
C SER A 126 -8.13 29.88 -7.86
N VAL A 127 -7.14 29.60 -7.00
CA VAL A 127 -6.52 28.29 -6.84
C VAL A 127 -6.86 27.71 -5.47
N LEU A 128 -7.27 26.45 -5.46
CA LEU A 128 -7.46 25.63 -4.29
C LEU A 128 -6.40 24.51 -4.25
N VAL A 129 -5.57 24.50 -3.22
CA VAL A 129 -4.58 23.45 -2.97
C VAL A 129 -5.13 22.50 -1.91
N VAL A 130 -5.27 21.22 -2.25
CA VAL A 130 -5.73 20.16 -1.33
C VAL A 130 -4.52 19.31 -0.95
N ASP A 131 -4.04 19.46 0.29
CA ASP A 131 -2.91 18.69 0.80
C ASP A 131 -3.36 17.39 1.49
N GLU A 132 -2.50 16.38 1.45
CA GLU A 132 -2.79 14.99 1.84
C GLU A 132 -4.10 14.46 1.21
N ALA A 133 -4.32 14.79 -0.07
CA ALA A 133 -5.53 14.43 -0.82
C ALA A 133 -5.80 12.91 -0.87
N GLY A 134 -4.77 12.08 -0.69
CA GLY A 134 -4.89 10.62 -0.58
C GLY A 134 -5.61 10.13 0.68
N MET A 135 -5.82 10.99 1.69
CA MET A 135 -6.62 10.68 2.87
C MET A 135 -8.07 11.18 2.80
N VAL A 136 -8.43 11.94 1.75
CA VAL A 136 -9.75 12.58 1.66
C VAL A 136 -10.77 11.64 1.06
N GLY A 137 -11.80 11.31 1.85
CA GLY A 137 -13.00 10.57 1.47
C GLY A 137 -13.47 10.82 0.03
N THR A 138 -13.67 9.79 -0.79
CA THR A 138 -14.18 9.92 -2.19
C THR A 138 -15.38 10.86 -2.31
N ARG A 139 -16.34 10.79 -1.38
CA ARG A 139 -17.54 11.66 -1.39
C ARG A 139 -17.20 13.12 -1.13
N GLN A 140 -16.31 13.39 -0.18
CA GLN A 140 -15.89 14.75 0.16
C GLN A 140 -15.06 15.36 -0.97
N LEU A 141 -14.15 14.58 -1.56
CA LEU A 141 -13.34 15.03 -2.67
C LEU A 141 -14.18 15.28 -3.93
N ALA A 142 -15.11 14.38 -4.28
CA ALA A 142 -16.03 14.58 -5.40
C ALA A 142 -16.87 15.85 -5.23
N ARG A 143 -17.43 16.06 -4.02
CA ARG A 143 -18.22 17.25 -3.70
C ARG A 143 -17.40 18.54 -3.78
N LEU A 144 -16.13 18.49 -3.35
CA LEU A 144 -15.22 19.63 -3.48
C LEU A 144 -14.93 19.97 -4.96
N LEU A 145 -14.71 18.94 -5.78
CA LEU A 145 -14.46 19.11 -7.21
C LEU A 145 -15.69 19.68 -7.94
N ASP A 146 -16.90 19.24 -7.56
CA ASP A 146 -18.16 19.80 -8.10
C ASP A 146 -18.26 21.31 -7.80
N HIS A 147 -18.06 21.72 -6.54
CA HIS A 147 -18.08 23.14 -6.14
C HIS A 147 -16.99 23.96 -6.84
N ALA A 148 -15.80 23.39 -7.04
CA ALA A 148 -14.71 24.06 -7.74
C ALA A 148 -14.98 24.23 -9.24
N GLU A 149 -15.67 23.27 -9.88
CA GLU A 149 -16.10 23.37 -11.28
C GLU A 149 -17.14 24.49 -11.44
N GLU A 150 -18.15 24.53 -10.58
CA GLU A 150 -19.21 25.56 -10.62
C GLU A 150 -18.66 26.98 -10.51
N GLN A 151 -17.57 27.17 -9.76
CA GLN A 151 -16.93 28.46 -9.55
C GLN A 151 -15.70 28.69 -10.44
N SER A 152 -15.42 27.82 -11.44
CA SER A 152 -14.22 27.94 -12.31
C SER A 152 -12.88 28.06 -11.54
N VAL A 153 -12.79 27.37 -10.40
CA VAL A 153 -11.61 27.33 -9.52
C VAL A 153 -10.67 26.22 -9.96
N LYS A 154 -9.38 26.53 -10.02
CA LYS A 154 -8.33 25.53 -10.22
C LYS A 154 -8.13 24.71 -8.96
N VAL A 155 -8.10 23.39 -9.07
CA VAL A 155 -7.83 22.47 -7.94
C VAL A 155 -6.48 21.77 -8.16
N VAL A 156 -5.59 21.90 -7.19
CA VAL A 156 -4.31 21.18 -7.14
C VAL A 156 -4.38 20.15 -6.03
N LEU A 157 -4.47 18.88 -6.41
CA LEU A 157 -4.52 17.75 -5.48
C LEU A 157 -3.10 17.28 -5.17
N VAL A 158 -2.67 17.40 -3.93
CA VAL A 158 -1.31 17.09 -3.49
C VAL A 158 -1.36 15.90 -2.53
N GLY A 159 -0.54 14.88 -2.78
CA GLY A 159 -0.51 13.71 -1.89
C GLY A 159 0.51 12.66 -2.30
N ASP A 160 0.45 11.52 -1.63
CA ASP A 160 1.20 10.31 -1.97
C ASP A 160 0.23 9.12 -1.93
N PRO A 161 -0.10 8.49 -3.07
CA PRO A 161 -1.03 7.36 -3.10
C PRO A 161 -0.46 6.10 -2.42
N LYS A 162 0.84 6.11 -2.04
CA LYS A 162 1.51 5.03 -1.30
C LYS A 162 1.42 5.22 0.22
N GLN A 163 0.98 6.39 0.71
CA GLN A 163 0.74 6.62 2.14
C GLN A 163 -0.59 6.01 2.60
N LEU A 164 -0.93 6.21 3.88
CA LEU A 164 -2.13 5.64 4.48
C LEU A 164 -3.38 5.96 3.66
N PRO A 165 -4.23 4.96 3.38
CA PRO A 165 -5.49 5.19 2.69
C PRO A 165 -6.43 6.01 3.57
N GLU A 166 -7.49 6.48 2.93
CA GLU A 166 -8.64 7.12 3.57
C GLU A 166 -9.24 6.19 4.65
N ILE A 167 -9.82 6.78 5.70
CA ILE A 167 -10.56 6.01 6.73
C ILE A 167 -11.94 5.59 6.21
N ASP A 168 -12.53 6.40 5.32
CA ASP A 168 -13.80 6.14 4.65
C ASP A 168 -13.57 5.47 3.27
N ALA A 169 -14.65 5.09 2.58
CA ALA A 169 -14.59 4.59 1.20
C ALA A 169 -13.86 5.59 0.29
N GLY A 170 -12.77 5.13 -0.32
CA GLY A 170 -11.73 5.95 -0.91
C GLY A 170 -11.24 5.50 -2.27
N GLY A 171 -10.22 6.19 -2.75
CA GLY A 171 -9.54 5.87 -4.00
C GLY A 171 -9.67 6.92 -5.10
N LEU A 172 -10.55 7.93 -4.97
CA LEU A 172 -10.72 8.95 -6.01
C LEU A 172 -9.40 9.70 -6.31
N PHE A 173 -8.62 10.06 -5.28
CA PHE A 173 -7.30 10.66 -5.50
C PHE A 173 -6.38 9.76 -6.33
N ARG A 174 -6.34 8.46 -6.01
CA ARG A 174 -5.54 7.46 -6.75
C ARG A 174 -6.04 7.29 -8.19
N ALA A 175 -7.37 7.28 -8.37
CA ALA A 175 -8.00 7.17 -9.69
C ALA A 175 -7.61 8.37 -10.58
N LEU A 176 -7.65 9.58 -10.02
CA LEU A 176 -7.24 10.81 -10.67
C LEU A 176 -5.74 10.83 -10.94
N ALA A 177 -4.92 10.44 -9.96
CA ALA A 177 -3.46 10.33 -10.09
C ALA A 177 -3.02 9.40 -11.23
N THR A 178 -3.81 8.36 -11.52
CA THR A 178 -3.51 7.39 -12.58
C THR A 178 -3.99 7.86 -13.96
N ARG A 179 -4.99 8.75 -14.02
CA ARG A 179 -5.68 9.16 -15.26
C ARG A 179 -5.32 10.56 -15.74
N LEU A 180 -4.96 11.45 -14.83
CA LEU A 180 -4.48 12.79 -15.14
C LEU A 180 -2.96 12.77 -15.29
N PRO A 181 -2.37 13.72 -16.06
CA PRO A 181 -0.92 13.87 -16.15
C PRO A 181 -0.36 14.36 -14.82
N ALA A 182 -0.10 13.42 -13.91
CA ALA A 182 0.35 13.70 -12.57
C ALA A 182 1.81 14.20 -12.56
N ILE A 183 2.05 15.25 -11.78
CA ILE A 183 3.38 15.81 -11.54
C ILE A 183 4.02 14.99 -10.43
N ALA A 184 5.05 14.20 -10.75
CA ALA A 184 5.74 13.36 -9.79
C ALA A 184 7.02 14.03 -9.26
N LEU A 185 7.12 14.17 -7.93
CA LEU A 185 8.36 14.51 -7.23
C LEU A 185 8.91 13.23 -6.59
N THR A 186 10.06 12.77 -7.06
CA THR A 186 10.62 11.45 -6.70
C THR A 186 11.81 11.56 -5.76
N ASP A 187 12.55 12.67 -5.81
CA ASP A 187 13.75 12.91 -5.02
C ASP A 187 13.43 13.10 -3.53
N ASN A 188 13.62 12.04 -2.74
CA ASN A 188 13.41 12.07 -1.30
C ASN A 188 14.62 12.69 -0.59
N ARG A 189 14.41 13.88 -0.03
CA ARG A 189 15.46 14.64 0.67
C ARG A 189 15.34 14.61 2.20
N ARG A 190 14.39 13.83 2.74
CA ARG A 190 14.21 13.69 4.19
C ARG A 190 15.21 12.71 4.78
N GLN A 191 15.27 11.49 4.26
CA GLN A 191 16.24 10.52 4.75
C GLN A 191 17.65 10.92 4.29
N GLN A 192 18.62 10.95 5.21
CA GLN A 192 20.00 11.32 4.87
C GLN A 192 20.78 10.19 4.19
N LEU A 193 20.37 8.94 4.42
CA LEU A 193 21.09 7.77 3.94
C LEU A 193 20.46 7.26 2.64
N HIS A 194 21.27 7.19 1.59
CA HIS A 194 20.81 6.76 0.26
C HIS A 194 20.21 5.33 0.27
N TRP A 195 20.78 4.41 1.06
CA TRP A 195 20.26 3.05 1.18
C TRP A 195 18.83 3.05 1.75
N GLU A 196 18.52 3.96 2.69
CA GLU A 196 17.21 4.04 3.34
C GLU A 196 16.17 4.66 2.41
N GLN A 197 16.57 5.65 1.60
CA GLN A 197 15.73 6.21 0.54
C GLN A 197 15.31 5.14 -0.48
N ALA A 198 16.27 4.31 -0.90
CA ALA A 198 16.04 3.19 -1.82
C ALA A 198 15.13 2.12 -1.20
N ALA A 199 15.42 1.70 0.05
CA ALA A 199 14.61 0.71 0.75
C ALA A 199 13.15 1.17 0.96
N LEU A 200 12.94 2.45 1.30
CA LEU A 200 11.59 3.01 1.40
C LEU A 200 10.88 3.08 0.04
N ASP A 201 11.62 3.24 -1.05
CA ASP A 201 11.04 3.24 -2.39
C ASP A 201 10.54 1.85 -2.78
N GLU A 202 11.38 0.83 -2.54
CA GLU A 202 11.01 -0.58 -2.72
C GLU A 202 9.78 -0.95 -1.88
N LEU A 203 9.74 -0.52 -0.60
CA LEU A 203 8.59 -0.75 0.27
C LEU A 203 7.32 -0.11 -0.30
N GLY A 204 7.41 1.14 -0.77
CA GLY A 204 6.29 1.85 -1.38
C GLY A 204 5.80 1.24 -2.71
N HIS A 205 6.68 0.56 -3.46
CA HIS A 205 6.34 -0.15 -4.70
C HIS A 205 5.81 -1.57 -4.46
N GLY A 206 5.77 -2.03 -3.20
CA GLY A 206 5.29 -3.36 -2.87
C GLY A 206 6.34 -4.46 -2.99
N ASN A 207 7.62 -4.10 -2.86
CA ASN A 207 8.75 -5.02 -2.77
C ASN A 207 9.30 -5.05 -1.33
N PRO A 208 8.52 -5.53 -0.33
CA PRO A 208 8.94 -5.51 1.07
C PRO A 208 10.18 -6.37 1.33
N ASP A 209 10.44 -7.43 0.56
CA ASP A 209 11.63 -8.28 0.71
C ASP A 209 12.92 -7.48 0.55
N THR A 210 13.04 -6.72 -0.53
CA THR A 210 14.21 -5.87 -0.80
C THR A 210 14.39 -4.81 0.28
N ALA A 211 13.29 -4.18 0.70
CA ALA A 211 13.30 -3.17 1.74
C ALA A 211 13.75 -3.74 3.09
N LEU A 212 13.16 -4.87 3.52
CA LEU A 212 13.47 -5.50 4.80
C LEU A 212 14.88 -6.07 4.81
N ALA A 213 15.38 -6.63 3.70
CA ALA A 213 16.76 -7.08 3.58
C ALA A 213 17.74 -5.91 3.84
N ALA A 214 17.49 -4.73 3.25
CA ALA A 214 18.31 -3.54 3.49
C ALA A 214 18.25 -3.09 4.96
N TYR A 215 17.06 -3.03 5.55
CA TYR A 215 16.92 -2.66 6.97
C TYR A 215 17.62 -3.67 7.90
N THR A 216 17.56 -4.96 7.60
CA THR A 216 18.30 -6.01 8.34
C THR A 216 19.81 -5.84 8.21
N GLN A 217 20.32 -5.65 6.99
CA GLN A 217 21.75 -5.45 6.72
C GLN A 217 22.31 -4.25 7.48
N HIS A 218 21.52 -3.19 7.63
CA HIS A 218 21.90 -1.97 8.35
C HIS A 218 21.54 -2.02 9.85
N GLY A 219 21.12 -3.17 10.39
CA GLY A 219 20.82 -3.34 11.82
C GLY A 219 19.62 -2.53 12.32
N ARG A 220 18.69 -2.20 11.43
CA ARG A 220 17.50 -1.38 11.70
C ARG A 220 16.26 -2.19 12.05
N ILE A 221 16.33 -3.52 11.96
CA ILE A 221 15.30 -4.42 12.46
C ILE A 221 15.75 -4.99 13.80
N ARG A 222 14.88 -4.89 14.81
CA ARG A 222 15.08 -5.41 16.16
C ARG A 222 14.03 -6.47 16.44
N THR A 223 14.48 -7.60 16.97
CA THR A 223 13.60 -8.69 17.36
C THR A 223 13.79 -9.05 18.83
N ALA A 224 12.78 -9.70 19.39
CA ALA A 224 12.78 -10.27 20.73
C ALA A 224 11.82 -11.47 20.76
N ASP A 225 12.02 -12.34 21.75
CA ASP A 225 11.28 -13.61 21.86
C ASP A 225 9.84 -13.39 22.34
N THR A 226 9.61 -12.34 23.16
CA THR A 226 8.29 -11.99 23.70
C THR A 226 7.89 -10.55 23.38
N PRO A 227 6.58 -10.24 23.29
CA PRO A 227 6.11 -8.87 23.11
C PRO A 227 6.58 -7.92 24.21
N GLU A 228 6.66 -8.39 25.45
CA GLU A 228 7.09 -7.60 26.61
C GLU A 228 8.56 -7.23 26.51
N GLN A 229 9.42 -8.19 26.17
CA GLN A 229 10.85 -7.92 25.90
C GLN A 229 11.03 -6.99 24.70
N LEU A 230 10.20 -7.14 23.67
CA LEU A 230 10.25 -6.27 22.49
C LEU A 230 9.93 -4.82 22.85
N ARG A 231 8.88 -4.59 23.63
CA ARG A 231 8.47 -3.25 24.09
C ARG A 231 9.49 -2.65 25.05
N ALA A 232 10.03 -3.44 25.98
CA ALA A 232 11.10 -3.00 26.88
C ALA A 232 12.35 -2.56 26.08
N ARG A 233 12.79 -3.39 25.12
CA ARG A 233 13.91 -3.06 24.23
C ARG A 233 13.66 -1.79 23.42
N LEU A 234 12.44 -1.63 22.88
CA LEU A 234 12.05 -0.44 22.12
C LEU A 234 12.18 0.82 22.98
N VAL A 235 11.65 0.80 24.21
CA VAL A 235 11.73 1.95 25.13
C VAL A 235 13.18 2.24 25.54
N ASP A 236 14.00 1.21 25.77
CA ASP A 236 15.42 1.39 26.09
C ASP A 236 16.20 2.02 24.92
N ASP A 237 16.01 1.49 23.71
CA ASP A 237 16.64 2.02 22.50
C ASP A 237 16.16 3.46 22.20
N TRP A 238 14.87 3.75 22.40
CA TRP A 238 14.32 5.12 22.31
C TRP A 238 15.02 6.05 23.30
N TRP A 239 15.16 5.61 24.55
CA TRP A 239 15.75 6.40 25.61
C TRP A 239 17.22 6.76 25.36
N THR A 240 17.98 5.90 24.65
CA THR A 240 19.39 6.20 24.31
C THR A 240 19.57 7.53 23.58
N THR A 241 18.57 7.92 22.78
CA THR A 241 18.58 9.16 21.98
C THR A 241 17.67 10.23 22.59
N ALA A 242 16.48 9.83 23.06
CA ALA A 242 15.49 10.75 23.62
C ALA A 242 15.95 11.46 24.90
N LYS A 243 16.93 10.91 25.62
CA LYS A 243 17.54 11.58 26.78
C LYS A 243 18.19 12.92 26.44
N ASP A 244 18.68 13.06 25.21
CA ASP A 244 19.38 14.24 24.70
C ASP A 244 18.52 15.01 23.68
N ASP A 245 17.69 14.31 22.90
CA ASP A 245 16.74 14.90 21.94
C ASP A 245 15.33 14.28 22.07
N LEU A 246 14.62 14.70 23.11
CA LEU A 246 13.24 14.26 23.38
C LEU A 246 12.24 14.72 22.29
N PRO A 247 12.31 15.96 21.75
CA PRO A 247 11.39 16.39 20.70
C PRO A 247 11.58 15.63 19.37
N GLY A 248 12.82 15.32 18.99
CA GLY A 248 13.16 14.65 17.74
C GLY A 248 13.06 13.11 17.77
N SER A 249 12.84 12.50 18.95
CA SER A 249 12.70 11.05 19.12
C SER A 249 11.25 10.63 19.38
N ILE A 250 10.71 9.71 18.58
CA ILE A 250 9.31 9.27 18.72
C ILE A 250 9.11 7.76 18.53
N MET A 251 8.27 7.17 19.39
CA MET A 251 7.80 5.80 19.21
C MET A 251 6.50 5.78 18.43
N ILE A 252 6.34 4.83 17.51
CA ILE A 252 5.16 4.71 16.65
C ILE A 252 4.61 3.29 16.77
N ALA A 253 3.31 3.17 17.09
CA ALA A 253 2.63 1.88 17.12
C ALA A 253 1.28 1.95 16.40
N LEU A 254 0.76 0.79 15.99
CA LEU A 254 -0.48 0.73 15.22
C LEU A 254 -1.71 0.83 16.15
N ARG A 255 -1.76 0.05 17.23
CA ARG A 255 -2.89 -0.01 18.16
C ARG A 255 -2.78 1.07 19.23
N ARG A 256 -3.92 1.54 19.74
CA ARG A 256 -3.96 2.54 20.82
C ARG A 256 -3.45 1.97 22.14
N ASP A 257 -3.70 0.70 22.40
CA ASP A 257 -3.23 0.03 23.62
C ASP A 257 -1.71 -0.09 23.64
N ASP A 258 -1.09 -0.44 22.49
CA ASP A 258 0.37 -0.42 22.35
C ASP A 258 0.94 1.00 22.60
N VAL A 259 0.27 2.04 22.10
CA VAL A 259 0.67 3.44 22.34
C VAL A 259 0.54 3.81 23.82
N ALA A 260 -0.51 3.36 24.50
CA ALA A 260 -0.70 3.60 25.92
C ALA A 260 0.39 2.90 26.75
N ASP A 261 0.69 1.64 26.43
CA ASP A 261 1.73 0.84 27.08
C ASP A 261 3.13 1.46 26.90
N LEU A 262 3.48 1.83 25.65
CA LEU A 262 4.76 2.49 25.36
C LEU A 262 4.89 3.85 26.07
N ASN A 263 3.82 4.63 26.13
CA ASN A 263 3.82 5.90 26.87
C ASN A 263 4.01 5.67 28.39
N HIS A 264 3.36 4.65 28.96
CA HIS A 264 3.51 4.29 30.36
C HIS A 264 4.95 3.89 30.69
N HIS A 265 5.53 2.98 29.92
CA HIS A 265 6.92 2.54 30.09
C HIS A 265 7.94 3.66 29.87
N ALA A 266 7.73 4.52 28.88
CA ALA A 266 8.57 5.70 28.67
C ALA A 266 8.51 6.67 29.85
N ARG A 267 7.33 6.92 30.42
CA ARG A 267 7.20 7.77 31.61
C ARG A 267 7.91 7.17 32.82
N ILE A 268 7.78 5.87 33.06
CA ILE A 268 8.54 5.18 34.12
C ILE A 268 10.04 5.37 33.92
N LYS A 269 10.53 5.23 32.68
CA LYS A 269 11.94 5.46 32.33
C LYS A 269 12.37 6.91 32.59
N MET A 270 11.54 7.89 32.23
CA MET A 270 11.77 9.32 32.47
C MET A 270 11.84 9.63 33.97
N ALA A 271 10.95 9.04 34.77
CA ALA A 271 10.95 9.19 36.23
C ALA A 271 12.18 8.57 36.87
N ALA A 272 12.50 7.31 36.53
CA ALA A 272 13.64 6.57 37.08
C ALA A 272 14.99 7.21 36.76
N THR A 273 15.08 7.99 35.69
CA THR A 273 16.29 8.71 35.26
C THR A 273 16.33 10.16 35.74
N GLY A 274 15.35 10.59 36.54
CA GLY A 274 15.30 11.93 37.13
C GLY A 274 15.01 13.05 36.13
N ARG A 275 14.43 12.74 34.96
CA ARG A 275 14.01 13.79 34.00
C ARG A 275 12.70 14.46 34.38
N LEU A 276 11.82 13.77 35.10
CA LEU A 276 10.58 14.36 35.60
C LEU A 276 10.84 15.07 36.92
N THR A 277 10.40 16.32 37.04
CA THR A 277 10.71 17.19 38.18
C THR A 277 9.49 17.94 38.69
N GLY A 278 9.54 18.38 39.95
CA GLY A 278 8.48 19.17 40.56
C GLY A 278 7.22 18.36 40.86
N PRO A 279 6.08 19.02 41.10
CA PRO A 279 4.85 18.34 41.52
C PRO A 279 4.10 17.69 40.34
N THR A 280 3.37 16.62 40.64
CA THR A 280 2.48 15.94 39.70
C THR A 280 1.09 16.57 39.70
N ILE A 281 0.50 16.74 38.52
CA ILE A 281 -0.92 17.07 38.32
C ILE A 281 -1.62 15.83 37.76
N ILE A 282 -2.75 15.46 38.34
CA ILE A 282 -3.58 14.34 37.88
C ILE A 282 -4.83 14.90 37.21
N THR A 283 -5.01 14.60 35.92
CA THR A 283 -6.22 15.00 35.18
C THR A 283 -7.44 14.24 35.68
N ALA A 284 -8.65 14.72 35.38
CA ALA A 284 -9.88 13.99 35.69
C ALA A 284 -9.92 12.57 35.09
N GLY A 285 -9.22 12.35 33.97
CA GLY A 285 -9.05 11.04 33.33
C GLY A 285 -7.97 10.15 33.93
N GLY A 286 -7.37 10.54 35.06
CA GLY A 286 -6.35 9.75 35.76
C GLY A 286 -4.94 9.81 35.14
N ILE A 287 -4.68 10.76 34.24
CA ILE A 287 -3.36 10.92 33.62
C ILE A 287 -2.49 11.78 34.54
N GLU A 288 -1.38 11.21 34.98
CA GLU A 288 -0.35 11.93 35.75
C GLU A 288 0.56 12.72 34.82
N LEU A 289 0.69 14.02 35.07
CA LEU A 289 1.48 14.96 34.28
C LEU A 289 2.45 15.72 35.18
N GLN A 290 3.71 15.84 34.77
CA GLN A 290 4.78 16.46 35.55
C GLN A 290 5.70 17.31 34.65
N THR A 291 6.49 18.22 35.24
CA THR A 291 7.47 18.98 34.46
C THR A 291 8.50 18.02 33.86
N GLY A 292 8.77 18.16 32.56
CA GLY A 292 9.57 17.25 31.74
C GLY A 292 8.75 16.25 30.93
N ASP A 293 7.46 16.06 31.23
CA ASP A 293 6.62 15.13 30.47
C ASP A 293 6.40 15.61 29.02
N ARG A 294 6.36 14.65 28.11
CA ARG A 294 5.95 14.87 26.72
C ARG A 294 4.47 14.60 26.57
N ILE A 295 3.74 15.53 25.95
CA ILE A 295 2.29 15.43 25.77
C ILE A 295 1.84 15.62 24.32
N VAL A 296 0.63 15.16 24.03
CA VAL A 296 -0.13 15.46 22.81
C VAL A 296 -1.47 16.07 23.19
N CYS A 297 -1.81 17.20 22.57
CA CYS A 297 -3.13 17.82 22.64
C CYS A 297 -4.11 17.06 21.75
N LEU A 298 -5.31 16.77 22.25
CA LEU A 298 -6.32 15.94 21.56
C LEU A 298 -7.49 16.75 20.99
N ARG A 299 -7.57 18.05 21.31
CA ARG A 299 -8.65 18.93 20.86
C ARG A 299 -8.11 20.27 20.38
N ASN A 300 -8.84 20.91 19.48
CA ASN A 300 -8.55 22.28 19.05
C ASN A 300 -9.10 23.25 20.09
N ASP A 301 -8.31 24.26 20.46
CA ASP A 301 -8.76 25.44 21.20
C ASP A 301 -8.16 26.69 20.55
N ARG A 302 -9.04 27.51 19.95
CA ARG A 302 -8.63 28.74 19.24
C ARG A 302 -8.11 29.82 20.17
N ARG A 303 -8.60 29.89 21.41
CA ARG A 303 -8.18 30.91 22.39
C ARG A 303 -6.77 30.62 22.87
N LEU A 304 -6.43 29.35 23.01
CA LEU A 304 -5.09 28.89 23.39
C LEU A 304 -4.13 28.78 22.21
N GLY A 305 -4.62 28.82 20.97
CA GLY A 305 -3.82 28.57 19.77
C GLY A 305 -3.34 27.11 19.64
N VAL A 306 -4.03 26.18 20.31
CA VAL A 306 -3.69 24.76 20.37
C VAL A 306 -4.54 23.99 19.36
N VAL A 307 -3.91 23.03 18.66
CA VAL A 307 -4.62 22.13 17.75
C VAL A 307 -4.45 20.67 18.16
N ASN A 308 -5.42 19.84 17.77
CA ASN A 308 -5.35 18.40 17.91
C ASN A 308 -4.11 17.87 17.17
N GLY A 309 -3.31 17.11 17.90
CA GLY A 309 -2.03 16.59 17.45
C GLY A 309 -0.83 17.46 17.83
N THR A 310 -1.00 18.65 18.42
CA THR A 310 0.14 19.45 18.92
C THR A 310 0.93 18.64 19.95
N ARG A 311 2.21 18.41 19.68
CA ARG A 311 3.17 17.83 20.61
C ARG A 311 3.87 18.95 21.37
N ALA A 312 3.98 18.78 22.68
CA ALA A 312 4.63 19.76 23.54
C ALA A 312 5.30 19.09 24.74
N THR A 313 6.27 19.79 25.31
CA THR A 313 6.95 19.40 26.56
C THR A 313 6.43 20.29 27.68
N ILE A 314 6.08 19.69 28.82
CA ILE A 314 5.66 20.44 30.01
C ILE A 314 6.90 21.10 30.62
N THR A 315 6.91 22.43 30.69
CA THR A 315 8.03 23.23 31.22
C THR A 315 7.77 23.76 32.62
N ALA A 316 6.50 23.80 33.06
CA ALA A 316 6.13 24.07 34.44
C ALA A 316 4.76 23.49 34.76
N ALA A 317 4.57 23.09 36.02
CA ALA A 317 3.29 22.62 36.55
C ALA A 317 2.90 23.41 37.81
N TRP A 318 1.64 23.84 37.89
CA TRP A 318 1.09 24.57 39.03
C TRP A 318 -0.12 23.83 39.62
N PRO A 319 0.08 22.92 40.60
CA PRO A 319 -1.00 22.10 41.14
C PRO A 319 -2.12 22.91 41.81
N GLY A 320 -1.79 24.02 42.48
CA GLY A 320 -2.77 24.84 43.20
C GLY A 320 -3.85 25.44 42.30
N VAL A 321 -3.52 25.71 41.03
CA VAL A 321 -4.46 26.21 40.02
C VAL A 321 -4.67 25.19 38.89
N ARG A 322 -4.22 23.94 39.05
CA ARG A 322 -4.29 22.84 38.06
C ARG A 322 -3.95 23.24 36.62
N ALA A 323 -2.88 24.02 36.43
CA ALA A 323 -2.46 24.50 35.12
C ALA A 323 -1.06 24.01 34.74
N LEU A 324 -0.82 23.85 33.43
CA LEU A 324 0.46 23.40 32.87
C LEU A 324 0.99 24.41 31.87
N LYS A 325 2.25 24.83 32.00
CA LYS A 325 2.97 25.52 30.94
C LYS A 325 3.61 24.48 30.03
N VAL A 326 3.34 24.59 28.74
CA VAL A 326 3.84 23.66 27.72
C VAL A 326 4.52 24.43 26.61
N THR A 327 5.60 23.88 26.07
CA THR A 327 6.32 24.43 24.92
C THR A 327 6.24 23.44 23.77
N ASP A 328 5.69 23.86 22.63
CA ASP A 328 5.57 23.02 21.44
C ASP A 328 6.90 22.90 20.67
N ASP A 329 6.91 22.06 19.64
CA ASP A 329 8.12 21.77 18.84
C ASP A 329 8.60 22.95 18.00
N GLN A 330 7.79 24.00 17.89
CA GLN A 330 8.13 25.26 17.22
C GLN A 330 8.61 26.32 18.24
N GLY A 331 8.74 25.97 19.52
CA GLY A 331 9.17 26.85 20.59
C GLY A 331 8.07 27.75 21.16
N ARG A 332 6.81 27.59 20.72
CA ARG A 332 5.70 28.40 21.25
C ARG A 332 5.28 27.86 22.60
N SER A 333 5.14 28.77 23.57
CA SER A 333 4.73 28.41 24.93
C SER A 333 3.28 28.80 25.19
N VAL A 334 2.49 27.86 25.71
CA VAL A 334 1.07 28.02 26.04
C VAL A 334 0.82 27.52 27.46
N THR A 335 -0.13 28.13 28.17
CA THR A 335 -0.61 27.61 29.45
C THR A 335 -1.93 26.88 29.22
N LEU A 336 -1.95 25.58 29.51
CA LEU A 336 -3.15 24.75 29.46
C LEU A 336 -3.93 24.93 30.77
N PRO A 337 -5.18 25.43 30.72
CA PRO A 337 -6.01 25.66 31.90
C PRO A 337 -6.66 24.36 32.43
N PRO A 338 -7.18 24.35 33.66
CA PRO A 338 -7.84 23.20 34.27
C PRO A 338 -8.92 22.59 33.40
N ASP A 339 -9.82 23.42 32.85
CA ASP A 339 -10.94 22.96 32.03
C ASP A 339 -10.48 22.16 30.80
N TYR A 340 -9.32 22.52 30.23
CA TYR A 340 -8.74 21.79 29.10
C TYR A 340 -8.17 20.44 29.53
N LEU A 341 -7.53 20.37 30.69
CA LEU A 341 -6.97 19.13 31.25
C LEU A 341 -8.08 18.17 31.70
N ASP A 342 -9.08 18.69 32.41
CA ASP A 342 -10.15 17.92 33.02
C ASP A 342 -11.18 17.42 31.99
N ALA A 343 -11.28 18.08 30.83
CA ALA A 343 -12.00 17.56 29.68
C ALA A 343 -11.26 16.42 28.93
N GLY A 344 -10.10 15.98 29.42
CA GLY A 344 -9.34 14.88 28.83
C GLY A 344 -8.72 15.23 27.48
N HIS A 345 -8.40 16.51 27.24
CA HIS A 345 -7.83 16.97 25.97
C HIS A 345 -6.30 16.86 25.88
N VAL A 346 -5.67 16.15 26.82
CA VAL A 346 -4.23 15.91 26.88
C VAL A 346 -3.96 14.45 27.18
N THR A 347 -2.94 13.88 26.54
CA THR A 347 -2.35 12.57 26.89
C THR A 347 -0.83 12.62 26.70
N HIS A 348 -0.12 11.55 27.10
CA HIS A 348 1.30 11.42 26.87
C HIS A 348 1.66 11.36 25.38
N GLY A 349 2.84 11.88 25.04
CA GLY A 349 3.30 12.11 23.67
C GLY A 349 4.65 11.48 23.34
N TYR A 350 5.11 10.51 24.12
CA TYR A 350 6.33 9.73 23.85
C TYR A 350 6.10 8.76 22.68
N ALA A 351 4.91 8.15 22.65
CA ALA A 351 4.43 7.29 21.58
C ALA A 351 3.14 7.85 20.96
N ILE A 352 2.97 7.66 19.64
CA ILE A 352 1.75 8.01 18.92
C ILE A 352 1.35 6.90 17.93
N THR A 353 0.11 6.97 17.44
CA THR A 353 -0.32 6.06 16.36
C THR A 353 0.27 6.47 15.02
N GLY A 354 0.53 5.50 14.13
CA GLY A 354 1.02 5.81 12.77
C GLY A 354 0.13 6.79 11.98
N HIS A 355 -1.19 6.73 12.17
CA HIS A 355 -2.12 7.71 11.60
C HIS A 355 -1.89 9.13 12.14
N LYS A 356 -1.62 9.29 13.44
CA LYS A 356 -1.26 10.60 14.03
C LYS A 356 0.15 11.05 13.64
N ALA A 357 1.00 10.11 13.22
CA ALA A 357 2.34 10.41 12.72
C ALA A 357 2.34 10.90 11.26
N GLN A 358 1.23 10.78 10.51
CA GLN A 358 1.18 11.32 9.15
C GLN A 358 1.45 12.84 9.14
N GLY A 359 2.21 13.31 8.16
CA GLY A 359 2.75 14.68 8.11
C GLY A 359 3.91 14.97 9.08
N LEU A 360 4.04 14.23 10.19
CA LEU A 360 5.10 14.44 11.18
C LEU A 360 6.49 14.24 10.54
N THR A 361 7.40 15.15 10.86
CA THR A 361 8.84 14.98 10.63
C THR A 361 9.53 14.99 11.99
N CYS A 362 10.43 14.03 12.19
CA CYS A 362 11.24 13.89 13.39
C CYS A 362 12.61 13.33 12.99
N ASP A 363 13.56 13.25 13.91
CA ASP A 363 14.90 12.77 13.60
C ASP A 363 15.00 11.26 13.75
N HIS A 364 14.38 10.71 14.79
CA HIS A 364 14.49 9.30 15.17
C HIS A 364 13.11 8.67 15.39
N THR A 365 12.85 7.55 14.71
CA THR A 365 11.63 6.76 14.89
C THR A 365 11.92 5.36 15.39
N TYR A 366 11.01 4.88 16.25
CA TYR A 366 11.04 3.55 16.86
C TYR A 366 9.66 2.92 16.65
N THR A 367 9.54 2.11 15.60
CA THR A 367 8.26 1.59 15.12
C THR A 367 8.01 0.20 15.68
N LEU A 368 6.90 0.01 16.37
CA LEU A 368 6.43 -1.31 16.80
C LEU A 368 5.60 -1.97 15.69
N GLY A 369 6.14 -3.02 15.08
CA GLY A 369 5.54 -3.81 14.01
C GLY A 369 4.81 -5.05 14.54
N THR A 370 3.51 -4.90 14.81
CA THR A 370 2.61 -5.99 15.25
C THR A 370 1.96 -6.73 14.07
N GLU A 371 1.08 -7.71 14.32
CA GLU A 371 0.49 -8.59 13.30
C GLU A 371 -0.39 -7.90 12.26
N THR A 372 -1.00 -6.80 12.66
CA THR A 372 -1.92 -6.02 11.81
C THR A 372 -1.19 -5.02 10.91
N LEU A 373 0.14 -5.11 10.82
CA LEU A 373 0.96 -4.29 9.93
C LEU A 373 0.57 -4.52 8.45
N TYR A 374 0.60 -3.45 7.67
CA TYR A 374 0.36 -3.46 6.23
C TYR A 374 1.25 -2.42 5.55
N ARG A 375 1.41 -2.53 4.23
CA ARG A 375 2.40 -1.79 3.46
C ARG A 375 2.37 -0.28 3.69
N GLU A 376 1.20 0.34 3.48
CA GLU A 376 1.04 1.79 3.52
C GLU A 376 1.33 2.34 4.93
N TRP A 377 0.94 1.58 5.97
CA TRP A 377 1.25 1.94 7.35
C TRP A 377 2.74 1.80 7.66
N GLY A 378 3.37 0.69 7.24
CA GLY A 378 4.81 0.49 7.40
C GLY A 378 5.61 1.59 6.71
N TYR A 379 5.24 1.91 5.46
CA TYR A 379 5.82 3.01 4.70
C TYR A 379 5.67 4.36 5.42
N VAL A 380 4.49 4.67 5.96
CA VAL A 380 4.31 5.89 6.75
C VAL A 380 5.19 5.88 7.99
N ALA A 381 5.10 4.85 8.85
CA ALA A 381 5.84 4.82 10.10
C ALA A 381 7.37 4.88 9.90
N MET A 382 7.90 4.13 8.92
CA MET A 382 9.34 4.03 8.63
C MET A 382 9.90 5.22 7.83
N SER A 383 9.06 6.16 7.39
CA SER A 383 9.50 7.35 6.62
C SER A 383 9.49 8.66 7.42
N ARG A 384 9.15 8.63 8.72
CA ARG A 384 9.04 9.86 9.53
C ARG A 384 10.37 10.39 10.05
N GLY A 385 11.35 9.51 10.27
CA GLY A 385 12.68 9.85 10.79
C GLY A 385 13.61 10.35 9.70
N ARG A 386 14.27 11.48 9.95
CA ARG A 386 15.28 12.09 9.08
C ARG A 386 16.64 11.39 9.18
N LEU A 387 17.02 10.98 10.40
CA LEU A 387 18.33 10.42 10.72
C LEU A 387 18.30 8.90 10.91
N SER A 388 17.19 8.37 11.44
CA SER A 388 17.13 6.98 11.86
C SER A 388 15.69 6.46 11.94
N ASN A 389 15.41 5.33 11.29
CA ASN A 389 14.17 4.60 11.45
C ASN A 389 14.44 3.16 11.88
N GLN A 390 13.85 2.73 13.00
CA GLN A 390 13.99 1.38 13.54
C GLN A 390 12.64 0.67 13.56
N LEU A 391 12.63 -0.61 13.22
CA LEU A 391 11.45 -1.48 13.23
C LEU A 391 11.64 -2.61 14.25
N TYR A 392 10.71 -2.71 15.19
CA TYR A 392 10.67 -3.72 16.24
C TYR A 392 9.60 -4.74 15.90
N HIS A 393 9.97 -6.01 15.75
CA HIS A 393 9.06 -7.08 15.36
C HIS A 393 9.34 -8.35 16.19
N GLY A 394 8.30 -9.04 16.64
CA GLY A 394 8.40 -10.28 17.43
C GLY A 394 7.62 -11.43 16.80
N SER A 395 8.06 -12.66 17.09
CA SER A 395 7.46 -13.93 16.60
C SER A 395 6.17 -14.35 17.29
N ALA A 396 5.77 -13.70 18.38
CA ALA A 396 4.80 -14.28 19.29
C ALA A 396 3.37 -14.20 18.74
N VAL A 397 2.87 -15.40 18.45
CA VAL A 397 1.48 -15.84 18.30
C VAL A 397 0.64 -15.39 19.52
N ASP A 398 -0.52 -14.82 19.21
CA ASP A 398 -1.78 -14.75 19.97
C ASP A 398 -1.91 -13.90 21.26
N HIS A 399 -2.94 -13.04 21.23
CA HIS A 399 -4.04 -13.15 22.18
C HIS A 399 -5.28 -13.67 21.43
N ASP A 400 -5.76 -14.81 21.93
CA ASP A 400 -6.97 -15.52 21.55
C ASP A 400 -8.22 -14.66 21.82
N ASP A 401 -8.92 -14.28 20.76
CA ASP A 401 -10.37 -14.03 20.79
C ASP A 401 -11.01 -14.97 19.76
N GLY A 402 -11.03 -16.27 20.11
CA GLY A 402 -12.02 -17.26 19.75
C GLY A 402 -12.59 -17.19 18.34
N LEU A 403 -11.98 -17.96 17.41
CA LEU A 403 -12.61 -18.91 16.49
C LEU A 403 -11.75 -19.11 15.22
N HIS A 404 -11.33 -20.37 15.05
CA HIS A 404 -10.90 -21.05 13.82
C HIS A 404 -9.41 -21.05 13.39
N HIS A 405 -8.90 -22.28 13.44
CA HIS A 405 -7.94 -22.97 12.58
C HIS A 405 -6.44 -22.83 12.91
N HIS A 406 -5.90 -23.98 13.35
CA HIS A 406 -4.48 -24.25 13.56
C HIS A 406 -3.64 -23.83 12.35
N VAL A 407 -2.78 -22.84 12.53
CA VAL A 407 -1.72 -22.48 11.57
C VAL A 407 -0.39 -22.96 12.15
N HIS A 408 0.37 -23.72 11.36
CA HIS A 408 1.73 -24.15 11.68
C HIS A 408 2.62 -22.95 12.01
N ILE A 409 3.38 -23.06 13.09
CA ILE A 409 4.36 -22.07 13.57
C ILE A 409 5.51 -22.00 12.55
N ASP A 410 5.59 -20.89 11.81
CA ASP A 410 6.70 -20.58 10.91
C ASP A 410 7.82 -19.90 11.73
N THR A 411 8.98 -20.54 11.83
CA THR A 411 10.13 -20.09 12.65
C THR A 411 10.92 -18.92 12.05
N ASP A 412 10.59 -18.45 10.84
CA ASP A 412 11.28 -17.31 10.22
C ASP A 412 10.49 -16.00 10.39
N GLN A 413 10.91 -15.21 11.38
CA GLN A 413 10.34 -13.89 11.71
C GLN A 413 10.30 -12.94 10.51
N THR A 414 11.26 -13.06 9.59
CA THR A 414 11.36 -12.17 8.42
C THR A 414 10.25 -12.47 7.40
N VAL A 415 9.93 -13.75 7.20
CA VAL A 415 8.89 -14.19 6.24
C VAL A 415 7.49 -13.72 6.68
N SER A 416 7.23 -13.75 7.99
CA SER A 416 5.98 -13.23 8.57
C SER A 416 5.84 -11.71 8.36
N LEU A 417 6.94 -10.96 8.51
CA LEU A 417 6.96 -9.52 8.32
C LEU A 417 6.83 -9.11 6.84
N THR A 418 7.53 -9.79 5.92
CA THR A 418 7.37 -9.61 4.47
C THR A 418 5.91 -9.79 4.07
N SER A 419 5.29 -10.90 4.50
CA SER A 419 3.89 -11.22 4.21
C SER A 419 2.95 -10.08 4.64
N ARG A 420 3.17 -9.49 5.82
CA ARG A 420 2.37 -8.38 6.35
C ARG A 420 2.57 -7.10 5.53
N LEU A 421 3.82 -6.70 5.28
CA LEU A 421 4.15 -5.51 4.49
C LEU A 421 3.89 -5.67 2.99
N GLY A 422 3.66 -6.89 2.50
CA GLY A 422 3.18 -7.15 1.14
C GLY A 422 1.68 -6.88 0.98
N ARG A 423 0.91 -6.88 2.08
CA ARG A 423 -0.53 -6.60 2.05
C ARG A 423 -0.77 -5.10 1.87
N SER A 424 -1.44 -4.76 0.77
CA SER A 424 -1.97 -3.43 0.48
C SER A 424 -3.31 -3.24 1.19
N ARG A 425 -3.49 -2.13 1.90
CA ARG A 425 -4.82 -1.62 2.27
C ARG A 425 -5.26 -0.43 1.43
N ALA A 426 -4.42 0.01 0.49
CA ALA A 426 -4.85 1.02 -0.48
C ALA A 426 -6.09 0.54 -1.22
N GLU A 427 -7.20 1.26 -1.09
CA GLU A 427 -8.41 0.96 -1.84
C GLU A 427 -8.12 1.13 -3.34
N THR A 428 -8.57 0.16 -4.13
CA THR A 428 -8.57 0.25 -5.59
C THR A 428 -9.86 0.96 -5.99
N PRO A 429 -9.81 2.02 -6.81
CA PRO A 429 -10.99 2.69 -7.36
C PRO A 429 -12.02 1.70 -7.89
N LEU A 430 -13.33 1.91 -7.69
CA LEU A 430 -14.33 0.96 -8.24
C LEU A 430 -14.23 0.85 -9.76
N ALA A 431 -13.78 1.91 -10.43
CA ALA A 431 -13.48 1.92 -11.86
C ALA A 431 -12.29 0.99 -12.20
N ASP A 432 -11.16 1.14 -11.49
CA ASP A 432 -9.92 0.35 -11.70
C ASP A 432 -10.04 -1.10 -11.26
N GLN A 433 -10.89 -1.37 -10.27
CA GLN A 433 -11.23 -2.73 -9.86
C GLN A 433 -11.73 -3.55 -11.05
N THR A 434 -12.33 -2.92 -12.07
CA THR A 434 -12.80 -3.57 -13.30
C THR A 434 -11.64 -3.85 -14.28
N ASP A 435 -10.61 -2.99 -14.31
CA ASP A 435 -9.43 -3.09 -15.19
C ASP A 435 -8.41 -4.15 -14.72
N THR A 436 -8.17 -4.31 -13.41
CA THR A 436 -7.11 -5.21 -12.89
C THR A 436 -7.57 -6.67 -12.75
N LEU A 437 -8.85 -6.90 -12.45
CA LEU A 437 -9.39 -8.24 -12.17
C LEU A 437 -9.16 -9.22 -13.33
N GLY A 438 -9.48 -8.80 -14.56
CA GLY A 438 -9.27 -9.61 -15.76
C GLY A 438 -7.79 -9.85 -16.05
N ALA A 439 -6.94 -8.84 -15.83
CA ALA A 439 -5.50 -8.95 -16.04
C ALA A 439 -4.83 -9.90 -15.04
N ASP A 440 -5.21 -9.84 -13.76
CA ASP A 440 -4.68 -10.70 -12.69
C ASP A 440 -5.08 -12.16 -12.89
N ILE A 441 -6.32 -12.42 -13.30
CA ILE A 441 -6.79 -13.75 -13.69
C ILE A 441 -5.91 -14.31 -14.82
N ARG A 442 -5.72 -13.55 -15.91
CA ARG A 442 -4.91 -13.99 -17.05
C ARG A 442 -3.45 -14.23 -16.67
N ARG A 443 -2.88 -13.38 -15.80
CA ARG A 443 -1.51 -13.53 -15.32
C ARG A 443 -1.32 -14.80 -14.50
N LEU A 444 -2.23 -15.09 -13.56
CA LEU A 444 -2.19 -16.29 -12.72
C LEU A 444 -2.44 -17.55 -13.54
N GLU A 445 -3.37 -17.52 -14.50
CA GLU A 445 -3.59 -18.63 -15.42
C GLU A 445 -2.36 -18.91 -16.28
N ALA A 446 -1.69 -17.87 -16.80
CA ALA A 446 -0.44 -18.03 -17.54
C ALA A 446 0.69 -18.58 -16.65
N PHE A 447 0.78 -18.14 -15.40
CA PHE A 447 1.73 -18.67 -14.41
C PHE A 447 1.49 -20.16 -14.13
N LEU A 448 0.25 -20.55 -13.84
CA LEU A 448 -0.13 -21.94 -13.56
C LEU A 448 0.00 -22.85 -14.79
N THR A 449 -0.22 -22.32 -15.99
CA THR A 449 -0.01 -23.05 -17.26
C THR A 449 1.47 -23.31 -17.51
N ARG A 450 2.35 -22.34 -17.21
CA ARG A 450 3.81 -22.51 -17.32
C ARG A 450 4.38 -23.44 -16.23
N ALA A 451 3.73 -23.50 -15.08
CA ALA A 451 4.19 -24.28 -13.92
C ALA A 451 3.90 -25.79 -13.98
N ASP A 452 3.36 -26.31 -15.10
CA ASP A 452 2.96 -27.71 -15.35
C ASP A 452 3.08 -28.63 -14.12
N VAL A 453 2.03 -28.61 -13.29
CA VAL A 453 1.97 -29.33 -12.00
C VAL A 453 2.31 -30.81 -12.14
N GLN A 454 2.01 -31.40 -13.31
CA GLN A 454 2.35 -32.78 -13.61
C GLN A 454 3.86 -32.95 -13.76
N ARG A 455 4.51 -32.11 -14.56
CA ARG A 455 5.97 -32.12 -14.74
C ARG A 455 6.74 -31.92 -13.44
N GLN A 456 6.23 -31.09 -12.52
CA GLN A 456 6.86 -30.91 -11.21
C GLN A 456 6.71 -32.15 -10.32
N ARG A 457 5.55 -32.81 -10.33
CA ARG A 457 5.33 -34.07 -9.62
C ARG A 457 6.24 -35.17 -10.14
N ASP A 458 6.32 -35.32 -11.46
CA ASP A 458 7.17 -36.33 -12.11
C ASP A 458 8.65 -36.12 -11.76
N LEU A 459 9.13 -34.86 -11.72
CA LEU A 459 10.50 -34.53 -11.33
C LEU A 459 10.77 -34.75 -9.82
N ALA A 460 9.79 -34.46 -8.95
CA ALA A 460 9.91 -34.71 -7.52
C ALA A 460 9.95 -36.22 -7.20
N GLU A 461 9.10 -37.02 -7.85
CA GLU A 461 9.09 -38.47 -7.71
C GLU A 461 10.42 -39.07 -8.21
N LEU A 462 10.90 -38.62 -9.37
CA LEU A 462 12.20 -39.03 -9.91
C LEU A 462 13.37 -38.66 -8.98
N ARG A 463 13.31 -37.50 -8.32
CA ARG A 463 14.31 -37.07 -7.34
C ARG A 463 14.36 -38.00 -6.13
N ASP A 464 13.20 -38.37 -5.61
CA ASP A 464 13.09 -39.27 -4.46
C ASP A 464 13.62 -40.67 -4.80
N GLU A 465 13.27 -41.20 -5.97
CA GLU A 465 13.81 -42.47 -6.49
C GLU A 465 15.34 -42.45 -6.62
N LEU A 466 15.89 -41.38 -7.20
CA LEU A 466 17.34 -41.21 -7.36
C LEU A 466 18.05 -41.05 -6.01
N THR A 467 17.42 -40.39 -5.04
CA THR A 467 17.95 -40.23 -3.68
C THR A 467 18.04 -41.57 -2.95
N VAL A 468 16.99 -42.39 -3.05
CA VAL A 468 17.00 -43.76 -2.50
C VAL A 468 18.08 -44.61 -3.17
N ARG A 469 18.22 -44.52 -4.49
CA ARG A 469 19.26 -45.24 -5.24
C ARG A 469 20.66 -44.79 -4.84
N HIS A 470 20.92 -43.48 -4.77
CA HIS A 470 22.20 -42.91 -4.37
C HIS A 470 22.61 -43.39 -2.96
N THR A 471 21.65 -43.40 -2.03
CA THR A 471 21.88 -43.87 -0.65
C THR A 471 22.25 -45.36 -0.62
N ARG A 472 21.56 -46.20 -1.42
CA ARG A 472 21.85 -47.63 -1.54
C ARG A 472 23.24 -47.88 -2.14
N ASP A 473 23.57 -47.20 -3.23
CA ASP A 473 24.86 -47.37 -3.92
C ASP A 473 26.02 -46.93 -3.03
N ARG A 474 25.83 -45.86 -2.25
CA ARG A 474 26.81 -45.39 -1.26
C ARG A 474 27.04 -46.41 -0.15
N ALA A 475 25.97 -47.01 0.36
CA ALA A 475 26.08 -48.05 1.38
C ALA A 475 26.79 -49.32 0.85
N GLY A 476 26.50 -49.71 -0.40
CA GLY A 476 27.20 -50.81 -1.07
C GLY A 476 28.70 -50.56 -1.24
N LEU A 477 29.07 -49.33 -1.62
CA LEU A 477 30.47 -48.92 -1.73
C LEU A 477 31.19 -48.96 -0.37
N GLN A 478 30.54 -48.49 0.70
CA GLN A 478 31.08 -48.56 2.06
C GLN A 478 31.29 -50.00 2.54
N ALA A 479 30.37 -50.91 2.21
CA ALA A 479 30.52 -52.33 2.53
C ALA A 479 31.70 -52.96 1.79
N LEU A 480 31.90 -52.63 0.50
CA LEU A 480 33.06 -53.08 -0.28
C LEU A 480 34.37 -52.51 0.28
N ASP A 481 34.40 -51.24 0.67
CA ASP A 481 35.56 -50.62 1.31
C ASP A 481 35.93 -51.34 2.62
N ALA A 482 34.94 -51.70 3.43
CA ALA A 482 35.15 -52.47 4.65
C ALA A 482 35.70 -53.88 4.37
N GLN A 483 35.18 -54.58 3.35
CA GLN A 483 35.69 -55.90 2.94
C GLN A 483 37.14 -55.83 2.44
N ILE A 484 37.46 -54.82 1.62
CA ILE A 484 38.82 -54.59 1.12
C ILE A 484 39.78 -54.28 2.28
N ALA A 485 39.36 -53.48 3.26
CA ALA A 485 40.14 -53.14 4.44
C ALA A 485 40.38 -54.35 5.38
N GLY A 486 39.44 -55.30 5.41
CA GLY A 486 39.51 -56.53 6.19
C GLY A 486 40.44 -57.61 5.62
N LEU A 487 40.95 -57.45 4.40
CA LEU A 487 41.88 -58.43 3.80
C LEU A 487 43.26 -58.39 4.50
N PRO A 488 43.90 -59.56 4.78
CA PRO A 488 45.20 -59.62 5.43
C PRO A 488 46.28 -58.85 4.66
N ARG A 489 47.10 -58.06 5.37
CA ARG A 489 48.17 -57.22 4.77
C ARG A 489 49.35 -58.02 4.17
N GLY A 490 49.34 -59.34 4.26
CA GLY A 490 50.37 -60.25 3.71
C GLY A 490 49.75 -61.32 2.81
N LEU A 491 49.47 -60.98 1.55
CA LEU A 491 48.87 -61.88 0.55
C LEU A 491 49.89 -62.92 0.05
N ARG A 492 50.03 -64.05 0.75
CA ARG A 492 50.79 -65.21 0.26
C ARG A 492 49.81 -66.26 -0.30
N GLY A 493 49.51 -66.15 -1.60
CA GLY A 493 48.67 -67.08 -2.35
C GLY A 493 47.97 -66.41 -3.54
N LEU A 494 47.94 -67.07 -4.71
CA LEU A 494 47.32 -66.57 -5.94
C LEU A 494 45.83 -66.23 -5.77
N THR A 495 45.11 -67.00 -4.96
CA THR A 495 43.67 -66.85 -4.66
C THR A 495 43.32 -65.54 -3.97
N HIS A 496 44.11 -65.06 -3.01
CA HIS A 496 43.80 -63.82 -2.30
C HIS A 496 44.08 -62.55 -3.12
N ARG A 497 45.01 -62.60 -4.08
CA ARG A 497 45.21 -61.51 -5.04
C ARG A 497 44.02 -61.38 -5.98
N GLN A 498 43.56 -62.51 -6.51
CA GLN A 498 42.39 -62.56 -7.40
C GLN A 498 41.12 -62.05 -6.69
N GLN A 499 40.91 -62.43 -5.42
CA GLN A 499 39.81 -61.93 -4.60
C GLN A 499 39.87 -60.41 -4.37
N ARG A 500 41.07 -59.86 -4.13
CA ARG A 500 41.25 -58.41 -3.98
C ARG A 500 40.98 -57.65 -5.28
N ASP A 501 41.45 -58.18 -6.41
CA ASP A 501 41.25 -57.55 -7.72
C ASP A 501 39.77 -57.57 -8.16
N ASP A 502 39.03 -58.62 -7.80
CA ASP A 502 37.59 -58.71 -8.00
C ASP A 502 36.84 -57.66 -7.15
N LEU A 503 37.14 -57.56 -5.85
CA LEU A 503 36.55 -56.54 -4.97
C LEU A 503 36.88 -55.11 -5.42
N LEU A 504 38.10 -54.85 -5.89
CA LEU A 504 38.48 -53.55 -6.46
C LEU A 504 37.73 -53.23 -7.76
N SER A 505 37.45 -54.26 -8.57
CA SER A 505 36.66 -54.11 -9.80
C SER A 505 35.19 -53.82 -9.49
N GLN A 506 34.60 -54.53 -8.53
CA GLN A 506 33.25 -54.27 -8.02
C GLN A 506 33.15 -52.86 -7.42
N ARG A 507 34.13 -52.44 -6.62
CA ARG A 507 34.21 -51.09 -6.05
C ARG A 507 34.24 -50.01 -7.14
N ARG A 508 35.06 -50.19 -8.18
CA ARG A 508 35.10 -49.25 -9.33
C ARG A 508 33.75 -49.15 -10.03
N TRP A 509 33.08 -50.28 -10.22
CA TRP A 509 31.74 -50.32 -10.82
C TRP A 509 30.71 -49.59 -9.96
N HIS A 510 30.68 -49.84 -8.64
CA HIS A 510 29.77 -49.16 -7.71
C HIS A 510 30.04 -47.66 -7.61
N GLN A 511 31.31 -47.25 -7.60
CA GLN A 511 31.69 -45.83 -7.64
C GLN A 511 31.15 -45.16 -8.90
N HIS A 512 31.29 -45.81 -10.06
CA HIS A 512 30.80 -45.26 -11.33
C HIS A 512 29.27 -45.08 -11.33
N THR A 513 28.52 -46.06 -10.81
CA THR A 513 27.05 -45.98 -10.68
C THR A 513 26.62 -44.88 -9.71
N LEU A 514 27.36 -44.70 -8.61
CA LEU A 514 27.12 -43.63 -7.64
C LEU A 514 27.30 -42.25 -8.28
N ASP A 515 28.39 -42.06 -9.04
CA ASP A 515 28.71 -40.81 -9.73
C ASP A 515 27.65 -40.47 -10.80
N GLN A 516 27.19 -41.47 -11.56
CA GLN A 516 26.10 -41.31 -12.53
C GLN A 516 24.78 -40.90 -11.87
N THR A 517 24.44 -41.54 -10.74
CA THR A 517 23.21 -41.23 -10.00
C THR A 517 23.28 -39.82 -9.39
N ALA A 518 24.44 -39.42 -8.87
CA ALA A 518 24.67 -38.08 -8.35
C ALA A 518 24.55 -37.00 -9.44
N ALA A 519 25.10 -37.24 -10.64
CA ALA A 519 24.98 -36.32 -11.77
C ALA A 519 23.52 -36.15 -12.22
N ARG A 520 22.74 -37.24 -12.26
CA ARG A 520 21.29 -37.18 -12.57
C ARG A 520 20.50 -36.45 -11.50
N LEU A 521 20.81 -36.69 -10.22
CA LEU A 521 20.15 -35.99 -9.11
C LEU A 521 20.39 -34.48 -9.20
N ALA A 522 21.63 -34.06 -9.48
CA ALA A 522 21.98 -32.64 -9.65
C ALA A 522 21.29 -31.98 -10.87
N ASP A 523 21.02 -32.73 -11.95
CA ASP A 523 20.25 -32.25 -13.10
C ASP A 523 18.76 -32.07 -12.75
N VAL A 524 18.18 -33.02 -12.01
CA VAL A 524 16.79 -32.95 -11.53
C VAL A 524 16.62 -31.79 -10.53
N ASP A 525 17.54 -31.63 -9.58
CA ASP A 525 17.54 -30.52 -8.62
C ASP A 525 17.60 -29.16 -9.33
N ARG A 526 18.42 -29.04 -10.39
CA ARG A 526 18.52 -27.82 -11.20
C ARG A 526 17.20 -27.52 -11.92
N LYS A 527 16.60 -28.54 -12.54
CA LYS A 527 15.28 -28.42 -13.21
C LYS A 527 14.17 -28.06 -12.23
N LEU A 528 14.22 -28.55 -11.00
CA LEU A 528 13.27 -28.18 -9.94
C LEU A 528 13.50 -26.77 -9.41
N ALA A 529 14.75 -26.30 -9.34
CA ALA A 529 15.08 -24.94 -8.92
C ALA A 529 14.57 -23.87 -9.89
N ASP A 530 14.49 -24.20 -11.19
CA ASP A 530 13.94 -23.33 -12.23
C ASP A 530 12.39 -23.32 -12.26
N LEU A 531 11.73 -24.20 -11.49
CA LEU A 531 10.27 -24.29 -11.42
C LEU A 531 9.71 -23.59 -10.17
N PRO A 532 8.50 -23.00 -10.23
CA PRO A 532 7.84 -22.45 -9.06
C PRO A 532 7.61 -23.51 -7.98
N ASN A 533 7.79 -23.16 -6.70
CA ASN A 533 7.63 -24.14 -5.63
C ASN A 533 6.14 -24.51 -5.39
N PRO A 534 5.82 -25.65 -4.76
CA PRO A 534 4.44 -26.10 -4.57
C PRO A 534 3.55 -25.10 -3.81
N ARG A 535 4.12 -24.35 -2.86
CA ARG A 535 3.39 -23.33 -2.09
C ARG A 535 3.02 -22.12 -2.96
N GLN A 536 3.87 -21.72 -3.89
CA GLN A 536 3.58 -20.65 -4.85
C GLN A 536 2.45 -21.05 -5.79
N ILE A 537 2.41 -22.32 -6.22
CA ILE A 537 1.32 -22.86 -7.04
C ILE A 537 0.02 -22.88 -6.26
N GLU A 538 0.02 -23.42 -5.03
CA GLU A 538 -1.17 -23.45 -4.17
C GLU A 538 -1.70 -22.04 -3.86
N THR A 539 -0.78 -21.09 -3.60
CA THR A 539 -1.13 -19.69 -3.37
C THR A 539 -1.76 -19.07 -4.62
N ALA A 540 -1.15 -19.28 -5.79
CA ALA A 540 -1.66 -18.79 -7.06
C ALA A 540 -3.03 -19.40 -7.41
N ASP A 541 -3.24 -20.69 -7.15
CA ASP A 541 -4.49 -21.40 -7.39
C ASP A 541 -5.61 -20.94 -6.44
N ASN A 542 -5.29 -20.74 -5.16
CA ASN A 542 -6.20 -20.12 -4.19
C ASN A 542 -6.60 -18.69 -4.59
N GLN A 543 -5.63 -17.89 -5.02
CA GLN A 543 -5.86 -16.53 -5.50
C GLN A 543 -6.72 -16.52 -6.76
N LEU A 544 -6.43 -17.41 -7.72
CA LEU A 544 -7.20 -17.55 -8.95
C LEU A 544 -8.66 -17.96 -8.68
N ARG A 545 -8.90 -18.88 -7.73
CA ARG A 545 -10.26 -19.24 -7.29
C ARG A 545 -11.03 -18.03 -6.77
N ARG A 546 -10.42 -17.23 -5.90
CA ARG A 546 -11.05 -16.02 -5.33
C ARG A 546 -11.38 -15.01 -6.41
N LEU A 547 -10.43 -14.70 -7.29
CA LEU A 547 -10.63 -13.72 -8.37
C LEU A 547 -11.69 -14.18 -9.37
N ARG A 548 -11.75 -15.49 -9.68
CA ARG A 548 -12.83 -16.06 -10.50
C ARG A 548 -14.18 -15.86 -9.82
N ALA A 549 -14.32 -16.23 -8.54
CA ALA A 549 -15.58 -16.04 -7.81
C ALA A 549 -16.04 -14.57 -7.81
N GLU A 550 -15.11 -13.63 -7.67
CA GLU A 550 -15.38 -12.20 -7.77
C GLU A 550 -15.83 -11.78 -9.19
N LEU A 551 -15.16 -12.27 -10.24
CA LEU A 551 -15.58 -12.08 -11.63
C LEU A 551 -17.02 -12.57 -11.86
N TYR A 552 -17.37 -13.75 -11.32
CA TYR A 552 -18.72 -14.29 -11.39
C TYR A 552 -19.74 -13.39 -10.68
N ALA A 553 -19.47 -12.96 -9.45
CA ALA A 553 -20.37 -12.10 -8.69
C ALA A 553 -20.62 -10.74 -9.35
N ARG A 554 -19.58 -10.16 -9.98
CA ARG A 554 -19.70 -8.89 -10.71
C ARG A 554 -20.52 -9.02 -11.99
N ALA A 555 -20.27 -10.07 -12.78
CA ALA A 555 -21.06 -10.35 -13.96
C ALA A 555 -22.55 -10.56 -13.59
N GLU A 556 -22.82 -11.26 -12.48
CA GLU A 556 -24.17 -11.45 -11.95
C GLU A 556 -24.88 -10.12 -11.64
N THR A 557 -24.20 -9.26 -10.89
CA THR A 557 -24.71 -7.94 -10.50
C THR A 557 -24.99 -7.07 -11.73
N THR A 558 -24.11 -7.11 -12.73
CA THR A 558 -24.29 -6.37 -13.99
C THR A 558 -25.47 -6.89 -14.80
N VAL A 559 -25.62 -8.21 -14.93
CA VAL A 559 -26.74 -8.80 -15.68
C VAL A 559 -28.09 -8.52 -15.01
N THR A 560 -28.15 -8.52 -13.68
CA THR A 560 -29.39 -8.13 -12.96
C THR A 560 -29.85 -6.72 -13.34
N ARG A 561 -28.91 -5.79 -13.57
CA ARG A 561 -29.24 -4.44 -14.07
C ARG A 561 -29.71 -4.47 -15.52
N HIS A 562 -29.04 -5.25 -16.37
CA HIS A 562 -29.38 -5.37 -17.80
C HIS A 562 -30.77 -5.94 -18.07
N GLU A 563 -31.37 -6.64 -17.11
CA GLU A 563 -32.77 -7.08 -17.23
C GLU A 563 -33.77 -5.93 -17.21
N THR A 564 -33.44 -4.85 -16.51
CA THR A 564 -34.29 -3.66 -16.42
C THR A 564 -33.97 -2.65 -17.52
N ALA A 565 -32.69 -2.55 -17.89
CA ALA A 565 -32.21 -1.61 -18.91
C ALA A 565 -31.03 -2.22 -19.67
N PRO A 566 -31.28 -3.08 -20.68
CA PRO A 566 -30.21 -3.76 -21.40
C PRO A 566 -29.44 -2.77 -22.30
N PRO A 567 -28.10 -2.84 -22.35
CA PRO A 567 -27.30 -2.00 -23.23
C PRO A 567 -27.51 -2.42 -24.69
N ARG A 568 -27.27 -1.47 -25.62
CA ARG A 568 -27.54 -1.65 -27.06
C ARG A 568 -26.86 -2.89 -27.63
N TRP A 569 -25.60 -3.12 -27.31
CA TRP A 569 -24.85 -4.28 -27.77
C TRP A 569 -25.48 -5.60 -27.31
N LEU A 570 -26.01 -5.67 -26.08
CA LEU A 570 -26.60 -6.89 -25.54
C LEU A 570 -27.93 -7.20 -26.21
N VAL A 571 -28.73 -6.16 -26.49
CA VAL A 571 -29.98 -6.31 -27.27
C VAL A 571 -29.67 -6.72 -28.71
N ALA A 572 -28.64 -6.14 -29.33
CA ALA A 572 -28.22 -6.52 -30.68
C ALA A 572 -27.75 -7.98 -30.75
N GLU A 573 -27.17 -8.50 -29.67
CA GLU A 573 -26.62 -9.85 -29.64
C GLU A 573 -27.62 -10.91 -29.16
N LEU A 574 -28.42 -10.67 -28.13
CA LEU A 574 -29.34 -11.65 -27.55
C LEU A 574 -30.82 -11.34 -27.74
N GLY A 575 -31.17 -10.16 -28.29
CA GLY A 575 -32.52 -9.63 -28.23
C GLY A 575 -32.85 -9.05 -26.84
N PRO A 576 -34.01 -8.41 -26.69
CA PRO A 576 -34.48 -7.92 -25.39
C PRO A 576 -34.69 -9.10 -24.41
N PRO A 577 -34.71 -8.87 -23.09
CA PRO A 577 -35.02 -9.91 -22.11
C PRO A 577 -36.40 -10.53 -22.39
N PRO A 578 -36.50 -11.86 -22.62
CA PRO A 578 -37.78 -12.48 -22.95
C PRO A 578 -38.73 -12.47 -21.74
N PRO A 579 -40.06 -12.42 -21.97
CA PRO A 579 -41.06 -12.46 -20.90
C PRO A 579 -41.24 -13.87 -20.31
N ASP A 580 -40.98 -14.92 -21.09
CA ASP A 580 -41.06 -16.31 -20.64
C ASP A 580 -39.95 -16.66 -19.62
N PRO A 581 -40.27 -17.25 -18.45
CA PRO A 581 -39.28 -17.54 -17.40
C PRO A 581 -38.18 -18.53 -17.81
N ALA A 582 -38.48 -19.54 -18.62
CA ALA A 582 -37.50 -20.54 -19.06
C ALA A 582 -36.52 -19.91 -20.06
N ALA A 583 -37.06 -19.19 -21.04
CA ALA A 583 -36.30 -18.37 -21.98
C ALA A 583 -35.44 -17.31 -21.28
N ARG A 584 -35.98 -16.67 -20.23
CA ARG A 584 -35.27 -15.64 -19.45
C ARG A 584 -34.09 -16.24 -18.68
N THR A 585 -34.21 -17.48 -18.21
CA THR A 585 -33.11 -18.18 -17.56
C THR A 585 -31.95 -18.45 -18.53
N ALA A 586 -32.25 -18.90 -19.75
CA ALA A 586 -31.25 -19.09 -20.80
C ALA A 586 -30.60 -17.77 -21.25
N TRP A 587 -31.41 -16.71 -21.41
CA TRP A 587 -30.93 -15.36 -21.70
C TRP A 587 -29.96 -14.85 -20.62
N ARG A 588 -30.34 -14.97 -19.34
CA ARG A 588 -29.50 -14.57 -18.18
C ARG A 588 -28.17 -15.31 -18.17
N ALA A 589 -28.19 -16.63 -18.36
CA ALA A 589 -26.97 -17.44 -18.36
C ALA A 589 -25.97 -16.98 -19.43
N THR A 590 -26.48 -16.62 -20.61
CA THR A 590 -25.67 -16.16 -21.75
C THR A 590 -25.17 -14.73 -21.56
N ALA A 591 -26.03 -13.83 -21.09
CA ALA A 591 -25.64 -12.47 -20.74
C ALA A 591 -24.52 -12.46 -19.68
N ARG A 592 -24.60 -13.35 -18.67
CA ARG A 592 -23.53 -13.52 -17.67
C ARG A 592 -22.23 -14.00 -18.29
N ALA A 593 -22.30 -14.92 -19.26
CA ALA A 593 -21.13 -15.41 -19.96
C ALA A 593 -20.44 -14.31 -20.79
N LEU A 594 -21.22 -13.48 -21.49
CA LEU A 594 -20.72 -12.32 -22.24
C LEU A 594 -20.10 -11.28 -21.30
N GLU A 595 -20.76 -10.95 -20.19
CA GLU A 595 -20.23 -9.98 -19.22
C GLU A 595 -18.93 -10.48 -18.57
N ARG A 596 -18.86 -11.76 -18.20
CA ARG A 596 -17.59 -12.33 -17.72
C ARG A 596 -16.48 -12.22 -18.75
N HIS A 597 -16.78 -12.47 -20.03
CA HIS A 597 -15.80 -12.32 -21.11
C HIS A 597 -15.33 -10.87 -21.25
N ARG A 598 -16.26 -9.91 -21.25
CA ARG A 598 -15.95 -8.48 -21.32
C ARG A 598 -15.08 -8.03 -20.15
N LEU A 599 -15.47 -8.39 -18.93
CA LEU A 599 -14.71 -8.09 -17.70
C LEU A 599 -13.33 -8.77 -17.72
N ARG A 600 -13.25 -10.03 -18.16
CA ARG A 600 -12.00 -10.78 -18.23
C ARG A 600 -11.04 -10.20 -19.25
N TRP A 601 -11.50 -9.68 -20.38
CA TRP A 601 -10.66 -9.16 -21.47
C TRP A 601 -10.62 -7.64 -21.56
N ASN A 602 -11.18 -6.95 -20.57
CA ASN A 602 -11.32 -5.50 -20.53
C ASN A 602 -11.94 -4.88 -21.80
N ILE A 603 -13.03 -5.49 -22.27
CA ILE A 603 -13.76 -4.99 -23.45
C ILE A 603 -14.66 -3.85 -22.97
N THR A 604 -14.23 -2.61 -23.23
CA THR A 604 -14.94 -1.38 -22.85
C THR A 604 -15.81 -0.83 -23.97
N ASP A 605 -15.71 -1.40 -25.19
CA ASP A 605 -16.51 -0.98 -26.36
C ASP A 605 -18.01 -1.02 -26.03
N PRO A 606 -18.72 0.13 -26.09
CA PRO A 606 -20.12 0.23 -25.71
C PRO A 606 -21.08 -0.45 -26.70
N ASP A 607 -20.61 -0.81 -27.90
CA ASP A 607 -21.41 -1.32 -29.01
C ASP A 607 -21.08 -2.78 -29.37
N GLN A 608 -19.94 -3.33 -28.92
CA GLN A 608 -19.55 -4.71 -29.23
C GLN A 608 -19.21 -5.56 -27.99
N PRO A 609 -19.72 -6.81 -27.90
CA PRO A 609 -19.40 -7.73 -26.80
C PRO A 609 -17.99 -8.34 -26.86
N PHE A 610 -17.34 -8.27 -28.01
CA PHE A 610 -16.10 -8.97 -28.34
C PHE A 610 -15.04 -7.99 -28.80
N SER A 611 -13.77 -8.28 -28.50
CA SER A 611 -12.66 -7.49 -29.02
C SER A 611 -12.48 -7.74 -30.53
N THR A 612 -12.13 -6.69 -31.26
CA THR A 612 -11.65 -6.78 -32.65
C THR A 612 -10.19 -7.21 -32.72
N GLU A 613 -9.40 -6.88 -31.70
CA GLU A 613 -8.00 -7.32 -31.53
C GLU A 613 -7.92 -8.51 -30.58
N ILE A 614 -7.46 -9.66 -31.09
CA ILE A 614 -7.30 -10.88 -30.30
C ILE A 614 -5.90 -10.87 -29.67
N ALA A 615 -5.84 -10.76 -28.34
CA ALA A 615 -4.60 -10.69 -27.58
C ALA A 615 -3.95 -12.05 -27.30
N SER A 616 -4.69 -13.17 -27.38
CA SER A 616 -4.11 -14.51 -27.19
C SER A 616 -4.94 -15.65 -27.82
N PRO A 617 -4.34 -16.84 -28.04
CA PRO A 617 -5.07 -18.04 -28.47
C PRO A 617 -6.24 -18.40 -27.53
N THR A 618 -6.03 -18.23 -26.22
CA THR A 618 -7.06 -18.48 -25.21
C THR A 618 -8.27 -17.55 -25.38
N GLN A 619 -8.04 -16.27 -25.71
CA GLN A 619 -9.13 -15.33 -26.02
C GLN A 619 -9.90 -15.77 -27.26
N SER A 620 -9.19 -16.17 -28.31
CA SER A 620 -9.77 -16.65 -29.56
C SER A 620 -10.72 -17.84 -29.33
N ASP A 621 -10.27 -18.83 -28.56
CA ASP A 621 -11.06 -20.04 -28.29
C ASP A 621 -12.24 -19.78 -27.35
N GLU A 622 -12.09 -18.90 -26.37
CA GLU A 622 -13.20 -18.44 -25.53
C GLU A 622 -14.26 -17.69 -26.35
N GLN A 623 -13.83 -16.74 -27.19
CA GLN A 623 -14.71 -15.98 -28.07
C GLN A 623 -15.42 -16.87 -29.09
N ARG A 624 -14.74 -17.89 -29.63
CA ARG A 624 -15.34 -18.88 -30.55
C ARG A 624 -16.44 -19.68 -29.87
N ARG A 625 -16.20 -20.18 -28.66
CA ARG A 625 -17.21 -20.93 -27.87
C ARG A 625 -18.41 -20.07 -27.52
N LEU A 626 -18.18 -18.83 -27.09
CA LEU A 626 -19.27 -17.89 -26.79
C LEU A 626 -20.10 -17.56 -28.03
N ARG A 627 -19.46 -17.39 -29.19
CA ARG A 627 -20.17 -17.18 -30.47
C ARG A 627 -21.04 -18.38 -30.84
N GLN A 628 -20.56 -19.60 -30.62
CA GLN A 628 -21.36 -20.80 -30.85
C GLN A 628 -22.59 -20.85 -29.91
N SER A 629 -22.41 -20.62 -28.61
CA SER A 629 -23.51 -20.58 -27.65
C SER A 629 -24.51 -19.46 -27.95
N LEU A 630 -24.03 -18.30 -28.42
CA LEU A 630 -24.89 -17.21 -28.89
C LEU A 630 -25.79 -17.66 -30.05
N ASP A 631 -25.22 -18.35 -31.04
CA ASP A 631 -25.98 -18.78 -32.22
C ASP A 631 -27.02 -19.84 -31.88
N GLU A 632 -26.70 -20.79 -30.99
CA GLU A 632 -27.65 -21.79 -30.47
C GLU A 632 -28.83 -21.13 -29.73
N ILE A 633 -28.55 -20.18 -28.85
CA ILE A 633 -29.57 -19.52 -28.03
C ILE A 633 -30.41 -18.54 -28.86
N ARG A 634 -29.84 -17.90 -29.88
CA ARG A 634 -30.60 -17.12 -30.86
C ARG A 634 -31.59 -17.96 -31.64
N GLN A 635 -31.21 -19.17 -32.06
CA GLN A 635 -32.12 -20.07 -32.76
C GLN A 635 -33.31 -20.45 -31.88
N GLN A 636 -33.09 -20.62 -30.57
CA GLN A 636 -34.12 -20.97 -29.60
C GLN A 636 -35.02 -19.79 -29.21
N LEU A 637 -34.44 -18.61 -28.94
CA LEU A 637 -35.15 -17.46 -28.38
C LEU A 637 -35.74 -16.52 -29.44
N TYR A 638 -35.03 -16.32 -30.57
CA TYR A 638 -35.37 -15.32 -31.59
C TYR A 638 -35.03 -15.79 -33.02
N PRO A 639 -35.74 -16.80 -33.56
CA PRO A 639 -35.45 -17.39 -34.88
C PRO A 639 -35.53 -16.37 -36.05
N GLN A 640 -36.27 -15.27 -35.89
CA GLN A 640 -36.36 -14.20 -36.89
C GLN A 640 -35.08 -13.33 -36.96
N LEU A 641 -34.46 -13.03 -35.81
CA LEU A 641 -33.19 -12.29 -35.75
C LEU A 641 -32.04 -13.11 -36.37
N HIS A 642 -32.02 -14.42 -36.12
CA HIS A 642 -31.02 -15.33 -36.69
C HIS A 642 -31.06 -15.38 -38.23
N ARG A 643 -32.25 -15.44 -38.85
CA ARG A 643 -32.40 -15.47 -40.32
C ARG A 643 -31.96 -14.17 -41.00
N SER A 644 -32.13 -13.01 -40.36
CA SER A 644 -31.74 -11.71 -40.90
C SER A 644 -30.21 -11.54 -41.02
N ARG A 645 -29.46 -12.00 -40.02
CA ARG A 645 -27.99 -11.93 -40.00
C ARG A 645 -27.31 -12.94 -40.94
N GLN A 646 -27.86 -14.14 -41.11
CA GLN A 646 -27.29 -15.09 -42.10
C GLN A 646 -27.40 -14.55 -43.53
N ARG A 647 -28.48 -13.83 -43.87
CA ARG A 647 -28.62 -13.15 -45.17
C ARG A 647 -27.64 -11.98 -45.35
N GLY A 648 -27.20 -11.35 -44.26
CA GLY A 648 -26.18 -10.28 -44.28
C GLY A 648 -24.73 -10.76 -44.28
N ARG A 649 -24.45 -12.02 -43.89
CA ARG A 649 -23.12 -12.65 -43.99
C ARG A 649 -22.88 -13.39 -45.32
N ALA A 650 -23.95 -13.74 -46.04
CA ALA A 650 -23.89 -14.41 -47.35
C ALA A 650 -23.86 -13.43 -48.54
N ARG A 651 -24.01 -12.13 -48.26
CA ARG A 651 -23.65 -11.01 -49.14
C ARG A 651 -22.31 -10.47 -48.67
#